data_AF-A0A7Y9QZB0-F1
#
_entry.id   AF-A0A7Y9QZB0-F1
#
_cell.length_a   1.000
_cell.length_b   1.000
_cell.length_c   1.000
_cell.angle_alpha   90.00
_cell.angle_beta   90.00
_cell.angle_gamma   90.00
#
_symmetry.space_group_name_H-M   'P 1'
#
loop_
_entity.id
_entity.type
_entity.pdbx_description
1 polymer ?
#
loop_
_entity_poly.entity_id
_entity_poly.type
_entity_poly.pdbx_seq_one_letter_code
_entity_poly.pdbx_strand_id
1 'polypeptide(L)'
;MHPITLPCVLMRAGTSRGPFFLRDWLPADETARDETLIGAIGASDLLQVDGVGGGSTLTSKVAIVSRSSQPDCDVDYLFAQVGVGQRSVDTRPNCGNMLSGVAPFAIEQGLVAAQDGQTTVRVFNVNTRARIDVTVLTPGRRVTYDGLTSIDGVAGTAAPIRLNFLDAWGSVTGSVFPTGQRIDVIDGVEVTCIDAAMPLMIVRAADLGVGGREPPIELDANRALLERLERLRLVAGERMGLGDVSTSVIPKPVLVSRGHDDDSVTSRYFTPRRCHASHAVTGAIGVATAFALPGTVASGPTSVAGVRKLSVLHPQGRIDVEVAIDGDGADARIQRASLVRTARKILQGELHIPDYVFSRPIQIRDQNHDQIHEGDNPMLKHLIAPTLAATLAATAPAAHAFPDKAITIVVPTAAGGGNDAMARTIAQKLGTLLGQTIVIDNRAGANGSIASEFVARAPADGHTLMFGYIATHSMNPALQKLRYDPVNDFEPIGLVGYSATLMVANANVPVKDVKDLVAQLKAKPDKYTYASAGNGTAPHFAAELFKMNAGVVMLGVPYKGSAPAVSDTIGGQTQFMFPSLFTALPHVKAGKLKALAVAGPKRSASLPDVPTLKEAGVDGVDVMQWYGLFAPARTPKPIVEQLNKALNQILNDKDIIKRIEDHGADVESSTPEQLGALVKSELTKWKGVVQKAKLTAD
;
A
#
# COMPACT_ATOMS: atom_id res chain seq x y z
N MET A 1 15.62 -16.83 24.16
CA MET A 1 16.05 -15.95 25.26
C MET A 1 14.79 -15.69 26.08
N HIS A 2 14.42 -14.46 26.41
CA HIS A 2 13.06 -14.12 26.83
C HIS A 2 12.54 -13.00 25.92
N PRO A 3 11.23 -12.94 25.62
CA PRO A 3 10.68 -11.97 24.68
C PRO A 3 10.89 -10.56 25.22
N ILE A 4 11.58 -9.72 24.44
CA ILE A 4 11.91 -8.36 24.88
C ILE A 4 10.62 -7.57 24.96
N THR A 5 10.35 -7.03 26.14
CA THR A 5 9.21 -6.13 26.40
C THR A 5 9.80 -4.75 26.67
N LEU A 6 9.37 -3.74 25.91
CA LEU A 6 9.88 -2.37 26.05
C LEU A 6 8.79 -1.31 25.85
N PRO A 7 8.90 -0.14 26.50
CA PRO A 7 7.88 0.90 26.36
C PRO A 7 7.83 1.49 24.94
N CYS A 8 6.64 1.81 24.47
CA CYS A 8 6.38 2.24 23.10
C CYS A 8 5.30 3.34 23.07
N VAL A 9 5.52 4.37 22.25
CA VAL A 9 4.48 5.38 21.94
C VAL A 9 4.22 5.39 20.44
N LEU A 10 3.08 4.85 20.01
CA LEU A 10 2.65 4.90 18.61
C LEU A 10 2.04 6.28 18.33
N MET A 11 2.56 6.99 17.32
CA MET A 11 2.06 8.32 16.94
C MET A 11 1.77 8.43 15.45
N ARG A 12 0.84 9.33 15.10
CA ARG A 12 0.82 10.00 13.80
C ARG A 12 1.67 11.26 13.90
N ALA A 13 2.55 11.47 12.93
CA ALA A 13 3.37 12.68 12.82
C ALA A 13 3.41 13.10 11.34
N GLY A 14 2.86 14.29 11.04
CA GLY A 14 2.53 14.70 9.68
C GLY A 14 1.61 13.70 8.98
N THR A 15 1.95 13.36 7.73
CA THR A 15 1.29 12.30 6.92
C THR A 15 1.97 10.92 7.08
N SER A 16 2.50 10.60 8.27
CA SER A 16 3.15 9.32 8.56
C SER A 16 2.80 8.79 9.95
N ARG A 17 3.03 7.51 10.18
CA ARG A 17 2.80 6.80 11.45
C ARG A 17 4.01 5.95 11.81
N GLY A 18 4.32 5.84 13.09
CA GLY A 18 5.35 4.95 13.59
C GLY A 18 5.49 5.00 15.12
N PRO A 19 6.13 3.99 15.74
CA PRO A 19 6.54 4.06 17.13
C PRO A 19 7.64 5.12 17.36
N PHE A 20 7.56 5.72 18.54
CA PHE A 20 8.54 6.61 19.14
C PHE A 20 9.10 5.92 20.39
N PHE A 21 10.42 5.92 20.51
CA PHE A 21 11.15 5.32 21.62
C PHE A 21 12.11 6.35 22.25
N LEU A 22 12.29 6.29 23.57
CA LEU A 22 13.49 6.86 24.18
C LEU A 22 14.71 6.04 23.75
N ARG A 23 15.88 6.68 23.58
CA ARG A 23 17.13 5.96 23.27
C ARG A 23 17.41 4.85 24.28
N ASP A 24 17.09 5.09 25.55
CA ASP A 24 17.37 4.21 26.68
C ASP A 24 16.40 3.01 26.79
N TRP A 25 15.32 2.98 25.98
CA TRP A 25 14.43 1.82 25.84
C TRP A 25 14.93 0.80 24.80
N LEU A 26 16.00 1.12 24.07
CA LEU A 26 16.55 0.28 23.00
C LEU A 26 18.00 -0.13 23.31
N PRO A 27 18.47 -1.30 22.84
CA PRO A 27 19.84 -1.76 23.06
C PRO A 27 20.92 -0.71 22.75
N ALA A 28 22.00 -0.70 23.52
CA ALA A 28 23.13 0.22 23.32
C ALA A 28 23.86 -0.06 21.99
N ASP A 29 24.02 -1.34 21.64
CA ASP A 29 24.56 -1.79 20.36
C ASP A 29 23.61 -1.51 19.19
N GLU A 30 24.15 -1.11 18.04
CA GLU A 30 23.37 -0.74 16.85
C GLU A 30 22.76 -1.94 16.14
N THR A 31 23.42 -3.11 16.15
CA THR A 31 22.89 -4.32 15.51
C THR A 31 21.69 -4.86 16.29
N ALA A 32 21.82 -4.94 17.63
CA ALA A 32 20.75 -5.32 18.54
C ALA A 32 19.59 -4.31 18.52
N ARG A 33 19.88 -3.00 18.38
CA ARG A 33 18.87 -1.96 18.13
C ARG A 33 18.11 -2.24 16.85
N ASP A 34 18.79 -2.45 15.73
CA ASP A 34 18.13 -2.58 14.43
C ASP A 34 17.34 -3.88 14.29
N GLU A 35 17.78 -4.98 14.93
CA GLU A 35 16.95 -6.18 15.12
C GLU A 35 15.73 -5.90 16.01
N THR A 36 15.89 -5.12 17.09
CA THR A 36 14.75 -4.68 17.92
C THR A 36 13.76 -3.85 17.11
N LEU A 37 14.22 -2.99 16.19
CA LEU A 37 13.34 -2.23 15.29
C LEU A 37 12.65 -3.11 14.24
N ILE A 38 13.36 -4.09 13.68
CA ILE A 38 12.82 -5.10 12.75
C ILE A 38 11.70 -5.89 13.42
N GLY A 39 11.90 -6.32 14.67
CA GLY A 39 10.90 -6.99 15.48
C GLY A 39 9.72 -6.09 15.85
N ALA A 40 9.98 -4.92 16.44
CA ALA A 40 8.96 -3.96 16.84
C ALA A 40 8.01 -3.56 15.71
N ILE A 41 8.54 -3.40 14.49
CA ILE A 41 7.75 -3.05 13.30
C ILE A 41 7.09 -4.27 12.65
N GLY A 42 7.62 -5.49 12.81
CA GLY A 42 7.20 -6.68 12.05
C GLY A 42 7.76 -6.71 10.63
N ALA A 43 8.97 -6.16 10.42
CA ALA A 43 9.53 -5.81 9.10
C ALA A 43 9.68 -6.99 8.12
N SER A 44 9.82 -8.20 8.64
CA SER A 44 9.91 -9.45 7.86
C SER A 44 8.66 -9.74 7.02
N ASP A 45 7.50 -9.20 7.37
CA ASP A 45 6.23 -9.38 6.65
C ASP A 45 5.81 -8.14 5.84
N LEU A 46 5.08 -8.38 4.75
CA LEU A 46 4.54 -7.35 3.85
C LEU A 46 3.31 -6.63 4.42
N LEU A 47 2.53 -7.26 5.30
CA LEU A 47 1.44 -6.59 6.03
C LEU A 47 1.94 -6.00 7.35
N GLN A 48 3.07 -6.52 7.85
CA GLN A 48 3.68 -6.20 9.14
C GLN A 48 2.77 -6.60 10.31
N VAL A 49 2.10 -7.75 10.18
CA VAL A 49 1.05 -8.21 11.10
C VAL A 49 1.56 -8.59 12.51
N ASP A 50 2.84 -8.95 12.62
CA ASP A 50 3.50 -9.37 13.86
C ASP A 50 4.34 -8.21 14.46
N GLY A 51 3.77 -7.00 14.46
CA GLY A 51 4.42 -5.77 14.94
C GLY A 51 3.52 -4.52 14.81
N VAL A 52 4.03 -3.33 15.16
CA VAL A 52 3.27 -2.06 15.10
C VAL A 52 3.35 -1.35 13.74
N GLY A 53 3.89 -2.03 12.72
CA GLY A 53 3.88 -1.59 11.34
C GLY A 53 2.48 -1.55 10.71
N GLY A 54 2.42 -1.37 9.40
CA GLY A 54 1.15 -1.29 8.69
C GLY A 54 1.29 -1.38 7.18
N GLY A 55 2.13 -2.32 6.73
CA GLY A 55 2.29 -2.71 5.32
C GLY A 55 2.70 -1.61 4.33
N SER A 56 3.24 -0.47 4.78
CA SER A 56 3.62 0.62 3.88
C SER A 56 4.82 1.42 4.38
N THR A 57 5.53 2.09 3.47
CA THR A 57 6.65 2.99 3.80
C THR A 57 6.22 4.25 4.56
N LEU A 58 4.91 4.54 4.67
CA LEU A 58 4.36 5.65 5.47
C LEU A 58 4.01 5.22 6.91
N THR A 59 3.84 3.91 7.14
CA THR A 59 3.45 3.28 8.43
C THR A 59 4.56 2.41 9.04
N SER A 60 5.63 2.14 8.27
CA SER A 60 6.86 1.46 8.67
C SER A 60 7.96 2.49 8.92
N LYS A 61 7.96 3.13 10.09
CA LYS A 61 8.88 4.23 10.44
C LYS A 61 9.15 4.22 11.94
N VAL A 62 10.36 4.58 12.36
CA VAL A 62 10.72 4.71 13.77
C VAL A 62 11.31 6.09 14.04
N ALA A 63 11.00 6.65 15.20
CA ALA A 63 11.70 7.79 15.77
C ALA A 63 12.33 7.39 17.11
N ILE A 64 13.62 7.66 17.28
CA ILE A 64 14.35 7.47 18.53
C ILE A 64 14.75 8.85 19.03
N VAL A 65 14.46 9.15 20.30
CA VAL A 65 14.68 10.47 20.89
C VAL A 65 15.43 10.35 22.22
N SER A 66 16.35 11.26 22.51
CA SER A 66 17.03 11.39 23.80
C SER A 66 17.22 12.87 24.16
N ARG A 67 17.69 13.17 25.38
CA ARG A 67 18.29 14.48 25.65
C ARG A 67 19.45 14.71 24.68
N SER A 68 19.64 15.94 24.20
CA SER A 68 20.75 16.20 23.29
C SER A 68 22.09 16.23 24.02
N SER A 69 23.13 15.79 23.31
CA SER A 69 24.53 16.01 23.67
C SER A 69 25.13 17.26 23.00
N GLN A 70 24.42 17.87 22.05
CA GLN A 70 24.91 19.02 21.28
C GLN A 70 24.65 20.34 22.01
N PRO A 71 25.58 21.31 21.94
CA PRO A 71 25.32 22.68 22.39
C PRO A 71 24.05 23.26 21.74
N ASP A 72 23.35 24.07 22.52
CA ASP A 72 22.10 24.74 22.12
C ASP A 72 20.98 23.81 21.61
N CYS A 73 20.94 22.52 21.98
CA CYS A 73 19.88 21.59 21.59
C CYS A 73 19.22 20.92 22.80
N ASP A 74 17.91 20.72 22.77
CA ASP A 74 17.16 20.08 23.85
C ASP A 74 17.18 18.55 23.73
N VAL A 75 16.95 18.06 22.50
CA VAL A 75 16.81 16.62 22.20
C VAL A 75 17.52 16.22 20.91
N ASP A 76 18.14 15.04 20.93
CA ASP A 76 18.62 14.35 19.73
C ASP A 76 17.46 13.52 19.15
N TYR A 77 17.32 13.52 17.82
CA TYR A 77 16.32 12.75 17.08
C TYR A 77 16.98 11.94 15.97
N LEU A 78 16.94 10.62 16.09
CA LEU A 78 17.35 9.66 15.06
C LEU A 78 16.09 9.08 14.40
N PHE A 79 15.94 9.31 13.10
CA PHE A 79 14.96 8.62 12.26
C PHE A 79 15.50 7.25 11.82
N ALA A 80 14.62 6.26 11.69
CA ALA A 80 14.93 5.04 10.95
C ALA A 80 13.76 4.65 10.02
N GLN A 81 14.08 4.39 8.76
CA GLN A 81 13.16 3.76 7.81
C GLN A 81 13.32 2.24 7.92
N VAL A 82 12.26 1.54 8.32
CA VAL A 82 12.28 0.08 8.46
C VAL A 82 11.62 -0.58 7.23
N GLY A 83 12.13 -1.73 6.82
CA GLY A 83 11.66 -2.49 5.67
C GLY A 83 10.22 -3.00 5.78
N VAL A 84 9.63 -3.34 4.63
CA VAL A 84 8.28 -3.92 4.50
C VAL A 84 8.42 -5.20 3.68
N GLY A 85 8.19 -6.35 4.28
CA GLY A 85 8.54 -7.67 3.71
C GLY A 85 10.04 -7.90 3.56
N GLN A 86 10.88 -7.14 4.27
CA GLN A 86 12.34 -7.20 4.23
C GLN A 86 12.92 -6.83 5.58
N ARG A 87 13.83 -7.66 6.10
CA ARG A 87 14.60 -7.40 7.33
C ARG A 87 15.68 -6.36 7.06
N SER A 88 15.33 -5.08 7.13
CA SER A 88 16.24 -3.96 6.90
C SER A 88 15.86 -2.72 7.69
N VAL A 89 16.86 -1.94 8.05
CA VAL A 89 16.75 -0.62 8.68
C VAL A 89 17.67 0.33 7.92
N ASP A 90 17.20 1.55 7.61
CA ASP A 90 17.99 2.61 6.97
C ASP A 90 17.89 3.90 7.79
N THR A 91 19.00 4.26 8.42
CA THR A 91 19.21 5.45 9.25
C THR A 91 19.89 6.60 8.50
N ARG A 92 20.19 6.45 7.20
CA ARG A 92 20.77 7.52 6.37
C ARG A 92 19.80 8.67 6.05
N PRO A 93 18.50 8.46 5.74
CA PRO A 93 17.58 9.56 5.47
C PRO A 93 17.08 10.22 6.76
N ASN A 94 16.53 11.44 6.66
CA ASN A 94 15.66 12.07 7.66
C ASN A 94 14.20 12.02 7.19
N CYS A 95 13.25 11.97 8.12
CA CYS A 95 11.81 12.11 7.86
C CYS A 95 11.21 13.32 8.59
N GLY A 96 11.06 14.44 7.87
CA GLY A 96 10.42 15.67 8.39
C GLY A 96 8.92 15.54 8.71
N ASN A 97 8.27 14.43 8.36
CA ASN A 97 6.94 14.08 8.89
C ASN A 97 7.06 13.59 10.34
N MET A 98 7.87 12.55 10.57
CA MET A 98 8.08 11.97 11.91
C MET A 98 8.67 12.99 12.90
N LEU A 99 9.48 13.93 12.41
CA LEU A 99 9.98 15.07 13.18
C LEU A 99 8.87 15.86 13.91
N SER A 100 7.65 15.95 13.36
CA SER A 100 6.55 16.67 14.04
C SER A 100 5.98 15.94 15.26
N GLY A 101 6.36 14.69 15.51
CA GLY A 101 6.05 13.96 16.74
C GLY A 101 7.09 14.13 17.84
N VAL A 102 8.29 14.65 17.52
CA VAL A 102 9.44 14.66 18.44
C VAL A 102 9.21 15.58 19.64
N ALA A 103 8.80 16.84 19.44
CA ALA A 103 8.54 17.74 20.56
C ALA A 103 7.36 17.30 21.46
N PRO A 104 6.20 16.87 20.92
CA PRO A 104 5.14 16.26 21.72
C PRO A 104 5.63 15.06 22.56
N PHE A 105 6.37 14.13 21.94
CA PHE A 105 6.94 12.97 22.61
C PHE A 105 7.94 13.36 23.70
N ALA A 106 8.89 14.25 23.39
CA ALA A 106 9.91 14.72 24.33
C ALA A 106 9.33 15.40 25.56
N ILE A 107 8.25 16.18 25.40
CA ILE A 107 7.55 16.81 26.52
C ILE A 107 6.81 15.76 27.36
N GLU A 108 6.05 14.87 26.71
CA GLU A 108 5.26 13.85 27.43
C GLU A 108 6.10 12.77 28.11
N GLN A 109 7.30 12.45 27.60
CA GLN A 109 8.25 11.54 28.25
C GLN A 109 9.23 12.27 29.21
N GLY A 110 8.99 13.55 29.52
CA GLY A 110 9.78 14.30 30.51
C GLY A 110 11.21 14.67 30.09
N LEU A 111 11.55 14.58 28.81
CA LEU A 111 12.81 15.11 28.28
C LEU A 111 12.83 16.64 28.36
N VAL A 112 11.72 17.32 28.04
CA VAL A 112 11.63 18.78 28.04
C VAL A 112 10.49 19.27 28.92
N ALA A 113 10.74 20.27 29.76
CA ALA A 113 9.72 20.91 30.58
C ALA A 113 8.85 21.84 29.71
N ALA A 114 7.53 21.63 29.72
CA ALA A 114 6.60 22.47 28.98
C ALA A 114 6.52 23.89 29.56
N GLN A 115 6.63 24.88 28.69
CA GLN A 115 6.23 26.26 28.94
C GLN A 115 4.70 26.39 28.78
N ASP A 116 4.11 27.46 29.30
CA ASP A 116 2.66 27.67 29.18
C ASP A 116 2.31 28.34 27.84
N GLY A 117 1.14 28.01 27.30
CA GLY A 117 0.67 28.46 25.99
C GLY A 117 1.36 27.77 24.82
N GLN A 118 2.69 27.92 24.68
CA GLN A 118 3.50 27.26 23.64
C GLN A 118 4.87 26.85 24.17
N THR A 119 5.40 25.74 23.65
CA THR A 119 6.78 25.28 23.91
C THR A 119 7.49 25.09 22.58
N THR A 120 8.67 25.68 22.43
CA THR A 120 9.60 25.34 21.35
C THR A 120 10.64 24.37 21.89
N VAL A 121 10.86 23.28 21.17
CA VAL A 121 11.93 22.31 21.42
C VAL A 121 12.92 22.37 20.26
N ARG A 122 14.19 22.61 20.54
CA ARG A 122 15.26 22.60 19.54
C ARG A 122 15.80 21.18 19.37
N VAL A 123 15.47 20.60 18.22
CA VAL A 123 15.80 19.22 17.87
C VAL A 123 17.08 19.19 17.03
N PHE A 124 18.08 18.44 17.48
CA PHE A 124 19.20 18.03 16.64
C PHE A 124 18.82 16.74 15.90
N ASN A 125 18.75 16.77 14.57
CA ASN A 125 18.53 15.55 13.81
C ASN A 125 19.85 14.80 13.60
N VAL A 126 19.98 13.60 14.17
CA VAL A 126 21.19 12.78 14.11
C VAL A 126 21.52 12.34 12.68
N ASN A 127 20.50 12.10 11.84
CA ASN A 127 20.68 11.63 10.46
C ASN A 127 21.38 12.67 9.55
N THR A 128 21.00 13.95 9.67
CA THR A 128 21.51 15.04 8.79
C THR A 128 22.24 16.14 9.54
N ARG A 129 22.50 15.99 10.84
CA ARG A 129 23.15 16.98 11.72
C ARG A 129 22.50 18.37 11.78
N ALA A 130 21.29 18.53 11.24
CA ALA A 130 20.58 19.79 11.15
C ALA A 130 19.81 20.11 12.44
N ARG A 131 19.70 21.39 12.78
CA ARG A 131 18.91 21.90 13.91
C ARG A 131 17.55 22.42 13.43
N ILE A 132 16.50 21.97 14.11
CA ILE A 132 15.11 22.35 13.81
C ILE A 132 14.42 22.78 15.11
N ASP A 133 13.89 24.00 15.12
CA ASP A 133 12.96 24.44 16.16
C ASP A 133 11.57 23.86 15.88
N VAL A 134 11.05 23.09 16.83
CA VAL A 134 9.74 22.45 16.76
C VAL A 134 8.84 23.08 17.83
N THR A 135 7.97 24.00 17.41
CA THR A 135 7.04 24.70 18.31
C THR A 135 5.68 23.99 18.34
N VAL A 136 5.21 23.70 19.55
CA VAL A 136 3.93 23.03 19.86
C VAL A 136 3.08 23.89 20.80
N LEU A 137 1.76 23.69 20.76
CA LEU A 137 0.84 24.32 21.72
C LEU A 137 0.86 23.54 23.05
N THR A 138 1.08 24.25 24.15
CA THR A 138 1.16 23.68 25.51
C THR A 138 0.34 24.46 26.56
N PRO A 139 -0.97 24.69 26.35
CA PRO A 139 -1.82 25.36 27.35
C PRO A 139 -1.87 24.58 28.67
N GLY A 140 -1.77 25.28 29.80
CA GLY A 140 -1.66 24.66 31.11
C GLY A 140 -0.39 23.81 31.29
N ARG A 141 0.67 24.12 30.51
CA ARG A 141 1.92 23.34 30.39
C ARG A 141 1.69 21.87 29.97
N ARG A 142 0.66 21.59 29.16
CA ARG A 142 0.37 20.26 28.63
C ARG A 142 0.19 20.32 27.11
N VAL A 143 0.82 19.39 26.39
CA VAL A 143 0.65 19.26 24.93
C VAL A 143 -0.84 19.09 24.61
N THR A 144 -1.36 19.92 23.70
CA THR A 144 -2.66 19.67 23.05
C THR A 144 -2.45 19.10 21.65
N TYR A 145 -3.29 18.13 21.28
CA TYR A 145 -3.40 17.62 19.92
C TYR A 145 -4.60 18.18 19.17
N ASP A 146 -5.50 18.89 19.86
CA ASP A 146 -6.74 19.42 19.31
C ASP A 146 -6.57 20.85 18.82
N GLY A 147 -7.16 21.17 17.67
CA GLY A 147 -7.03 22.46 17.01
C GLY A 147 -7.61 22.43 15.60
N LEU A 148 -7.69 23.59 14.95
CA LEU A 148 -8.39 23.77 13.67
C LEU A 148 -7.48 23.62 12.43
N THR A 149 -6.24 23.15 12.59
CA THR A 149 -5.30 23.01 11.47
C THR A 149 -5.52 21.68 10.74
N SER A 150 -5.95 21.74 9.48
CA SER A 150 -5.89 20.63 8.53
C SER A 150 -4.50 20.53 7.88
N ILE A 151 -4.14 19.33 7.41
CA ILE A 151 -3.04 19.11 6.46
C ILE A 151 -3.46 18.05 5.45
N ASP A 152 -3.11 18.25 4.18
CA ASP A 152 -3.52 17.33 3.11
C ASP A 152 -2.93 15.92 3.31
N GLY A 153 -3.76 14.90 3.11
CA GLY A 153 -3.45 13.50 3.42
C GLY A 153 -3.75 13.08 4.88
N VAL A 154 -4.38 13.92 5.70
CA VAL A 154 -4.90 13.56 7.03
C VAL A 154 -6.36 13.99 7.17
N ALA A 155 -7.23 13.10 7.67
CA ALA A 155 -8.63 13.42 7.92
C ALA A 155 -8.82 14.26 9.19
N GLY A 156 -9.73 15.24 9.13
CA GLY A 156 -10.06 16.13 10.24
C GLY A 156 -9.07 17.29 10.44
N THR A 157 -9.00 17.80 11.65
CA THR A 157 -8.11 18.90 12.06
C THR A 157 -7.41 18.54 13.38
N ALA A 158 -6.30 19.23 13.68
CA ALA A 158 -5.50 19.03 14.89
C ALA A 158 -4.74 20.31 15.26
N ALA A 159 -4.03 20.28 16.39
CA ALA A 159 -3.16 21.35 16.83
C ALA A 159 -1.99 21.58 15.83
N PRO A 160 -1.69 22.85 15.48
CA PRO A 160 -0.54 23.17 14.64
C PRO A 160 0.78 22.91 15.36
N ILE A 161 1.74 22.36 14.61
CA ILE A 161 3.13 22.17 15.02
C ILE A 161 3.99 22.86 13.97
N ARG A 162 4.68 23.94 14.35
CA ARG A 162 5.59 24.65 13.45
C ARG A 162 6.94 23.96 13.46
N LEU A 163 7.41 23.52 12.30
CA LEU A 163 8.78 23.05 12.08
C LEU A 163 9.57 24.21 11.46
N ASN A 164 10.68 24.59 12.06
CA ASN A 164 11.49 25.73 11.63
C ASN A 164 12.97 25.32 11.51
N PHE A 165 13.40 25.04 10.28
CA PHE A 165 14.73 24.52 9.95
C PHE A 165 15.72 25.68 9.89
N LEU A 166 16.80 25.58 10.66
CA LEU A 166 17.75 26.67 10.89
C LEU A 166 18.95 26.61 9.92
N ASP A 167 19.55 25.44 9.80
CA ASP A 167 20.84 25.22 9.12
C ASP A 167 20.85 23.93 8.27
N ALA A 168 19.69 23.54 7.75
CA ALA A 168 19.52 22.33 6.93
C ALA A 168 20.10 22.47 5.50
N TRP A 169 21.05 23.37 5.27
CA TRP A 169 21.51 23.82 3.96
C TRP A 169 22.90 23.22 3.69
N GLY A 170 23.00 22.29 2.74
CA GLY A 170 24.20 21.46 2.56
C GLY A 170 24.42 20.42 3.68
N SER A 171 23.36 20.05 4.40
CA SER A 171 23.47 19.23 5.63
C SER A 171 23.98 17.79 5.42
N VAL A 172 23.95 17.27 4.18
CA VAL A 172 24.47 15.95 3.79
C VAL A 172 25.71 16.06 2.90
N THR A 173 25.82 17.14 2.13
CA THR A 173 26.81 17.31 1.04
C THR A 173 27.88 18.38 1.31
N GLY A 174 27.71 19.20 2.35
CA GLY A 174 28.56 20.35 2.66
C GLY A 174 28.23 21.65 1.92
N SER A 175 27.31 21.65 0.94
CA SER A 175 26.91 22.85 0.20
C SER A 175 25.44 22.82 -0.22
N VAL A 176 24.77 23.98 -0.22
CA VAL A 176 23.39 24.12 -0.70
C VAL A 176 23.27 23.69 -2.17
N PHE A 177 24.29 24.01 -2.98
CA PHE A 177 24.43 23.60 -4.37
C PHE A 177 25.71 22.76 -4.48
N PRO A 178 25.61 21.41 -4.38
CA PRO A 178 26.79 20.55 -4.20
C PRO A 178 27.75 20.52 -5.39
N THR A 179 27.23 20.79 -6.59
CA THR A 179 27.99 20.86 -7.85
C THR A 179 28.69 22.21 -8.05
N GLY A 180 28.52 23.15 -7.12
CA GLY A 180 28.95 24.55 -7.26
C GLY A 180 28.07 25.39 -8.18
N GLN A 181 27.09 24.80 -8.86
CA GLN A 181 26.20 25.46 -9.82
C GLN A 181 24.74 25.39 -9.38
N ARG A 182 23.96 26.42 -9.74
CA ARG A 182 22.49 26.42 -9.52
C ARG A 182 21.74 25.66 -10.62
N ILE A 183 22.33 25.53 -11.80
CA ILE A 183 21.88 24.69 -12.92
C ILE A 183 23.08 23.88 -13.44
N ASP A 184 22.90 22.57 -13.49
CA ASP A 184 23.74 21.59 -14.16
C ASP A 184 23.11 21.21 -15.52
N VAL A 185 23.94 20.77 -16.48
CA VAL A 185 23.44 20.04 -17.67
C VAL A 185 23.88 18.58 -17.59
N ILE A 186 22.92 17.66 -17.69
CA ILE A 186 23.12 16.19 -17.70
C ILE A 186 22.35 15.61 -18.89
N ASP A 187 23.01 14.83 -19.75
CA ASP A 187 22.46 14.29 -21.00
C ASP A 187 21.66 15.31 -21.85
N GLY A 188 22.06 16.59 -21.86
CA GLY A 188 21.38 17.67 -22.58
C GLY A 188 20.11 18.21 -21.92
N VAL A 189 19.83 17.82 -20.66
CA VAL A 189 18.72 18.33 -19.84
C VAL A 189 19.29 19.20 -18.72
N GLU A 190 18.67 20.36 -18.47
CA GLU A 190 19.00 21.19 -17.31
C GLU A 190 18.40 20.61 -16.03
N VAL A 191 19.21 20.52 -14.97
CA VAL A 191 18.78 20.09 -13.64
C VAL A 191 19.33 21.02 -12.56
N THR A 192 18.67 21.09 -11.41
CA THR A 192 19.22 21.71 -10.20
C THR A 192 19.55 20.62 -9.19
N CYS A 193 20.84 20.49 -8.89
CA CYS A 193 21.35 19.68 -7.78
C CYS A 193 21.36 20.55 -6.52
N ILE A 194 20.49 20.25 -5.54
CA ILE A 194 20.34 21.04 -4.31
C ILE A 194 20.29 20.14 -3.08
N ASP A 195 20.93 20.55 -1.98
CA ASP A 195 20.79 19.94 -0.66
C ASP A 195 20.21 20.95 0.33
N ALA A 196 18.91 20.87 0.53
CA ALA A 196 18.15 21.72 1.45
C ALA A 196 17.13 20.84 2.20
N ALA A 197 17.51 20.42 3.41
CA ALA A 197 16.91 19.37 4.24
C ALA A 197 16.89 17.95 3.62
N MET A 198 17.27 17.80 2.35
CA MET A 198 17.43 16.55 1.61
C MET A 198 18.17 16.84 0.30
N PRO A 199 19.12 15.98 -0.15
CA PRO A 199 19.64 16.04 -1.50
C PRO A 199 18.57 15.72 -2.56
N LEU A 200 18.32 16.66 -3.46
CA LEU A 200 17.39 16.58 -4.58
C LEU A 200 18.13 16.76 -5.91
N MET A 201 17.67 16.05 -6.94
CA MET A 201 17.89 16.36 -8.35
C MET A 201 16.53 16.83 -8.89
N ILE A 202 16.42 18.14 -9.14
CA ILE A 202 15.20 18.78 -9.62
C ILE A 202 15.34 19.00 -11.13
N VAL A 203 14.31 18.68 -11.90
CA VAL A 203 14.25 18.84 -13.35
C VAL A 203 12.86 19.34 -13.76
N ARG A 204 12.78 20.16 -14.81
CA ARG A 204 11.49 20.62 -15.33
C ARG A 204 10.74 19.47 -16.01
N ALA A 205 9.44 19.36 -15.76
CA ALA A 205 8.62 18.28 -16.31
C ALA A 205 8.61 18.28 -17.85
N ALA A 206 8.51 19.46 -18.45
CA ALA A 206 8.44 19.65 -19.90
C ALA A 206 9.70 19.14 -20.63
N ASP A 207 10.88 19.35 -20.04
CA ASP A 207 12.18 18.90 -20.56
C ASP A 207 12.27 17.36 -20.64
N LEU A 208 11.40 16.64 -19.93
CA LEU A 208 11.23 15.18 -19.98
C LEU A 208 9.93 14.73 -20.65
N GLY A 209 9.23 15.62 -21.34
CA GLY A 209 8.03 15.31 -22.14
C GLY A 209 6.74 15.11 -21.33
N VAL A 210 6.65 15.62 -20.10
CA VAL A 210 5.46 15.52 -19.23
C VAL A 210 5.03 16.89 -18.69
N GLY A 211 3.76 17.06 -18.30
CA GLY A 211 3.21 18.31 -17.78
C GLY A 211 3.50 18.55 -16.30
N GLY A 212 3.85 17.51 -15.54
CA GLY A 212 4.10 17.56 -14.09
C GLY A 212 2.83 17.58 -13.23
N ARG A 213 1.64 17.48 -13.85
CA ARG A 213 0.33 17.44 -13.17
C ARG A 213 -0.33 16.05 -13.20
N GLU A 214 0.28 15.08 -13.86
CA GLU A 214 -0.14 13.68 -13.93
C GLU A 214 -0.33 13.05 -12.54
N PRO A 215 -1.22 12.05 -12.37
CA PRO A 215 -1.30 11.26 -11.15
C PRO A 215 -0.08 10.32 -11.02
N PRO A 216 0.34 9.94 -9.80
CA PRO A 216 1.49 9.06 -9.56
C PRO A 216 1.45 7.75 -10.36
N ILE A 217 0.28 7.16 -10.54
CA ILE A 217 0.08 5.91 -11.29
C ILE A 217 0.40 6.03 -12.80
N GLU A 218 0.27 7.21 -13.38
CA GLU A 218 0.62 7.47 -14.78
C GLU A 218 2.13 7.67 -14.93
N LEU A 219 2.75 8.39 -14.00
CA LEU A 219 4.21 8.57 -13.94
C LEU A 219 4.94 7.25 -13.65
N ASP A 220 4.40 6.42 -12.75
CA ASP A 220 4.90 5.07 -12.45
C ASP A 220 4.69 4.10 -13.63
N ALA A 221 3.68 4.33 -14.48
CA ALA A 221 3.48 3.55 -15.70
C ALA A 221 4.38 3.99 -16.87
N ASN A 222 4.93 5.21 -16.83
CA ASN A 222 5.82 5.77 -17.83
C ASN A 222 7.27 5.28 -17.64
N ARG A 223 7.53 4.04 -18.06
CA ARG A 223 8.85 3.40 -17.97
C ARG A 223 9.98 4.23 -18.59
N ALA A 224 9.73 4.90 -19.73
CA ALA A 224 10.75 5.71 -20.40
C ALA A 224 11.15 6.94 -19.58
N LEU A 225 10.18 7.59 -18.91
CA LEU A 225 10.43 8.67 -17.95
C LEU A 225 11.23 8.17 -16.74
N LEU A 226 10.89 7.00 -16.17
CA LEU A 226 11.62 6.42 -15.03
C LEU A 226 13.06 6.05 -15.39
N GLU A 227 13.30 5.43 -16.56
CA GLU A 227 14.64 5.10 -17.06
C GLU A 227 15.46 6.36 -17.44
N ARG A 228 14.79 7.45 -17.81
CA ARG A 228 15.44 8.76 -18.02
C ARG A 228 15.79 9.42 -16.69
N LEU A 229 14.87 9.47 -15.74
CA LEU A 229 15.08 10.04 -14.40
C LEU A 229 16.18 9.30 -13.62
N GLU A 230 16.24 7.97 -13.67
CA GLU A 230 17.28 7.21 -12.97
C GLU A 230 18.67 7.51 -13.55
N ARG A 231 18.83 7.60 -14.88
CA ARG A 231 20.11 8.02 -15.49
C ARG A 231 20.54 9.41 -15.05
N LEU A 232 19.63 10.39 -15.07
CA LEU A 232 19.92 11.74 -14.58
C LEU A 232 20.28 11.73 -13.08
N ARG A 233 19.59 10.91 -12.26
CA ARG A 233 19.82 10.77 -10.81
C ARG A 233 21.19 10.18 -10.49
N LEU A 234 21.64 9.16 -11.23
CA LEU A 234 22.95 8.53 -11.04
C LEU A 234 24.08 9.56 -11.25
N VAL A 235 24.07 10.25 -12.40
CA VAL A 235 25.10 11.26 -12.71
C VAL A 235 25.01 12.47 -11.77
N ALA A 236 23.80 12.90 -11.38
CA ALA A 236 23.63 13.93 -10.38
C ALA A 236 24.19 13.52 -9.01
N GLY A 237 23.96 12.28 -8.57
CA GLY A 237 24.51 11.77 -7.31
C GLY A 237 26.03 11.81 -7.25
N GLU A 238 26.70 11.38 -8.33
CA GLU A 238 28.16 11.43 -8.42
C GLU A 238 28.68 12.87 -8.45
N ARG A 239 28.06 13.77 -9.25
CA ARG A 239 28.41 15.21 -9.23
C ARG A 239 28.15 15.89 -7.89
N MET A 240 27.17 15.42 -7.12
CA MET A 240 26.87 15.90 -5.76
C MET A 240 27.81 15.34 -4.67
N GLY A 241 28.82 14.56 -5.05
CA GLY A 241 29.77 13.94 -4.11
C GLY A 241 29.19 12.76 -3.32
N LEU A 242 28.04 12.21 -3.72
CA LEU A 242 27.35 11.13 -3.00
C LEU A 242 27.84 9.72 -3.39
N GLY A 243 28.77 9.61 -4.35
CA GLY A 243 29.30 8.33 -4.86
C GLY A 243 28.27 7.54 -5.69
N ASP A 244 28.41 6.21 -5.71
CA ASP A 244 27.39 5.37 -6.37
C ASP A 244 26.07 5.39 -5.60
N VAL A 245 25.08 6.04 -6.21
CA VAL A 245 23.73 6.14 -5.68
C VAL A 245 22.76 5.08 -6.23
N SER A 246 23.24 4.06 -6.96
CA SER A 246 22.43 2.99 -7.56
C SER A 246 21.50 2.27 -6.57
N THR A 247 22.00 2.00 -5.37
CA THR A 247 21.26 1.40 -4.24
C THR A 247 20.80 2.43 -3.20
N SER A 248 21.21 3.69 -3.35
CA SER A 248 20.88 4.78 -2.43
C SER A 248 19.48 5.32 -2.67
N VAL A 249 18.84 5.77 -1.58
CA VAL A 249 17.56 6.49 -1.65
C VAL A 249 17.73 7.99 -1.92
N ILE A 250 18.96 8.50 -2.04
CA ILE A 250 19.29 9.90 -2.37
C ILE A 250 20.24 9.96 -3.59
N PRO A 251 20.30 11.08 -4.36
CA PRO A 251 19.39 12.22 -4.29
C PRO A 251 17.98 11.85 -4.77
N LYS A 252 16.97 12.63 -4.40
CA LYS A 252 15.57 12.39 -4.82
C LYS A 252 15.33 13.04 -6.19
N PRO A 253 14.86 12.30 -7.21
CA PRO A 253 14.35 12.93 -8.43
C PRO A 253 13.08 13.73 -8.13
N VAL A 254 12.97 14.93 -8.69
CA VAL A 254 11.77 15.76 -8.60
C VAL A 254 11.47 16.40 -9.96
N LEU A 255 10.28 16.15 -10.50
CA LEU A 255 9.75 16.93 -11.62
C LEU A 255 9.09 18.19 -11.07
N VAL A 256 9.38 19.36 -11.68
CA VAL A 256 8.68 20.62 -11.37
C VAL A 256 7.98 21.21 -12.60
N SER A 257 6.84 21.87 -12.38
CA SER A 257 6.17 22.73 -13.34
C SER A 257 5.43 23.89 -12.63
N ARG A 258 4.95 24.89 -13.36
CA ARG A 258 4.33 26.10 -12.75
C ARG A 258 3.14 25.73 -11.85
N GLY A 259 2.97 26.47 -10.75
CA GLY A 259 1.84 26.33 -9.86
C GLY A 259 0.53 26.89 -10.43
N HIS A 260 -0.29 27.47 -9.56
CA HIS A 260 -1.52 28.20 -9.93
C HIS A 260 -1.31 29.72 -10.01
N ASP A 261 -0.24 30.20 -9.37
CA ASP A 261 0.13 31.60 -9.18
C ASP A 261 1.67 31.70 -9.08
N ASP A 262 2.21 32.87 -8.74
CA ASP A 262 3.65 33.15 -8.73
C ASP A 262 4.35 32.79 -7.40
N ASP A 263 3.58 32.38 -6.39
CA ASP A 263 4.04 31.84 -5.10
C ASP A 263 3.86 30.31 -5.02
N SER A 264 3.48 29.63 -6.10
CA SER A 264 3.27 28.18 -6.11
C SER A 264 4.02 27.43 -7.21
N VAL A 265 4.39 26.20 -6.88
CA VAL A 265 5.12 25.28 -7.76
C VAL A 265 4.48 23.90 -7.72
N THR A 266 4.23 23.32 -8.89
CA THR A 266 3.77 21.93 -9.00
C THR A 266 4.97 21.01 -8.91
N SER A 267 4.90 19.99 -8.04
CA SER A 267 5.97 19.02 -7.82
C SER A 267 5.49 17.58 -7.97
N ARG A 268 6.37 16.72 -8.49
CA ARG A 268 6.28 15.25 -8.44
C ARG A 268 7.59 14.70 -7.92
N TYR A 269 7.58 14.29 -6.65
CA TYR A 269 8.75 13.84 -5.90
C TYR A 269 8.84 12.32 -5.89
N PHE A 270 10.01 11.76 -6.21
CA PHE A 270 10.20 10.32 -6.37
C PHE A 270 11.01 9.69 -5.22
N THR A 271 10.59 8.50 -4.80
CA THR A 271 11.35 7.61 -3.91
C THR A 271 11.93 6.46 -4.74
N PRO A 272 13.22 6.52 -5.13
CA PRO A 272 13.61 7.14 -6.39
C PRO A 272 12.98 6.56 -7.67
N ARG A 273 12.47 5.34 -7.61
CA ARG A 273 11.90 4.57 -8.73
C ARG A 273 10.37 4.57 -8.79
N ARG A 274 9.69 5.26 -7.86
CA ARG A 274 8.24 5.52 -7.87
C ARG A 274 7.89 6.93 -7.41
N CYS A 275 6.87 7.53 -8.02
CA CYS A 275 6.31 8.81 -7.64
C CYS A 275 5.59 8.68 -6.29
N HIS A 276 5.89 9.60 -5.37
CA HIS A 276 5.26 9.63 -4.06
C HIS A 276 3.79 10.09 -4.17
N ALA A 277 2.89 9.45 -3.43
CA ALA A 277 1.44 9.72 -3.51
C ALA A 277 1.03 11.09 -2.94
N SER A 278 1.87 11.69 -2.11
CA SER A 278 1.75 13.03 -1.52
C SER A 278 3.08 13.76 -1.71
N HIS A 279 3.58 14.53 -0.75
CA HIS A 279 4.97 15.02 -0.76
C HIS A 279 5.72 14.70 0.54
N ALA A 280 7.05 14.55 0.47
CA ALA A 280 7.89 14.52 1.67
C ALA A 280 8.14 15.95 2.17
N VAL A 281 8.13 16.17 3.48
CA VAL A 281 8.36 17.49 4.11
C VAL A 281 9.72 18.07 3.75
N THR A 282 10.79 17.29 3.88
CA THR A 282 12.16 17.73 3.55
C THR A 282 12.33 17.98 2.05
N GLY A 283 11.70 17.16 1.20
CA GLY A 283 11.62 17.43 -0.24
C GLY A 283 10.85 18.71 -0.57
N ALA A 284 9.79 19.04 0.18
CA ALA A 284 9.02 20.26 -0.04
C ALA A 284 9.82 21.51 0.36
N ILE A 285 10.66 21.42 1.40
CA ILE A 285 11.64 22.46 1.73
C ILE A 285 12.60 22.65 0.56
N GLY A 286 13.28 21.60 0.08
CA GLY A 286 14.24 21.75 -1.01
C GLY A 286 13.63 22.26 -2.32
N VAL A 287 12.40 21.86 -2.66
CA VAL A 287 11.65 22.40 -3.80
C VAL A 287 11.28 23.88 -3.59
N ALA A 288 10.78 24.25 -2.40
CA ALA A 288 10.44 25.64 -2.10
C ALA A 288 11.70 26.54 -2.06
N THR A 289 12.82 26.06 -1.53
CA THR A 289 14.11 26.75 -1.54
C THR A 289 14.62 26.94 -2.97
N ALA A 290 14.53 25.94 -3.83
CA ALA A 290 14.92 26.06 -5.24
C ALA A 290 13.99 27.02 -6.03
N PHE A 291 12.69 27.01 -5.76
CA PHE A 291 11.72 27.93 -6.36
C PHE A 291 11.91 29.39 -5.89
N ALA A 292 12.29 29.57 -4.62
CA ALA A 292 12.49 30.88 -4.01
C ALA A 292 13.79 31.54 -4.46
N LEU A 293 14.89 30.76 -4.55
CA LEU A 293 16.19 31.24 -5.01
C LEU A 293 16.18 31.45 -6.53
N PRO A 294 16.90 32.48 -7.05
CA PRO A 294 16.98 32.74 -8.48
C PRO A 294 18.02 31.84 -9.16
N GLY A 295 17.86 31.62 -10.47
CA GLY A 295 18.82 30.90 -11.30
C GLY A 295 18.84 29.38 -11.10
N THR A 296 17.74 28.78 -10.63
CA THR A 296 17.54 27.31 -10.61
C THR A 296 16.56 26.90 -11.70
N VAL A 297 16.47 25.60 -12.05
CA VAL A 297 15.46 25.12 -13.00
C VAL A 297 14.01 25.21 -12.46
N ALA A 298 13.87 25.50 -11.16
CA ALA A 298 12.59 25.66 -10.48
C ALA A 298 12.24 27.13 -10.17
N SER A 299 13.12 28.11 -10.38
CA SER A 299 12.92 29.48 -9.92
C SER A 299 11.59 30.09 -10.35
N GLY A 300 10.87 30.68 -9.40
CA GLY A 300 9.68 31.47 -9.69
C GLY A 300 9.99 32.76 -10.46
N PRO A 301 8.98 33.43 -11.03
CA PRO A 301 9.17 34.64 -11.84
C PRO A 301 9.67 35.85 -11.03
N THR A 302 9.50 35.81 -9.71
CA THR A 302 9.90 36.87 -8.77
C THR A 302 10.81 36.25 -7.72
N SER A 303 12.04 36.73 -7.61
CA SER A 303 12.98 36.40 -6.53
C SER A 303 13.45 37.69 -5.88
N VAL A 304 13.16 37.83 -4.59
CA VAL A 304 13.42 39.04 -3.78
C VAL A 304 13.81 38.59 -2.37
N ALA A 305 14.74 39.32 -1.73
CA ALA A 305 15.12 39.09 -0.34
C ALA A 305 13.93 39.26 0.63
N GLY A 306 14.03 38.64 1.80
CA GLY A 306 12.97 38.63 2.82
C GLY A 306 12.21 37.30 2.87
N VAL A 307 10.98 37.34 3.39
CA VAL A 307 10.19 36.14 3.70
C VAL A 307 9.07 35.94 2.67
N ARG A 308 9.15 34.86 1.89
CA ARG A 308 8.07 34.39 0.99
C ARG A 308 7.28 33.26 1.62
N LYS A 309 6.01 33.11 1.23
CA LYS A 309 5.13 32.00 1.62
C LYS A 309 4.72 31.26 0.36
N LEU A 310 5.09 29.99 0.25
CA LEU A 310 5.10 29.25 -1.01
C LEU A 310 4.29 27.97 -0.92
N SER A 311 3.42 27.69 -1.89
CA SER A 311 2.67 26.43 -1.97
C SER A 311 3.35 25.42 -2.90
N VAL A 312 3.92 24.36 -2.34
CA VAL A 312 4.40 23.18 -3.10
C VAL A 312 3.20 22.25 -3.35
N LEU A 313 2.65 22.29 -4.56
CA LEU A 313 1.49 21.53 -4.98
C LEU A 313 1.90 20.09 -5.33
N HIS A 314 1.18 19.10 -4.82
CA HIS A 314 1.48 17.67 -4.97
C HIS A 314 0.19 16.86 -5.26
N PRO A 315 0.26 15.55 -5.57
CA PRO A 315 -0.90 14.79 -6.06
C PRO A 315 -2.12 14.66 -5.14
N GLN A 316 -2.05 15.16 -3.90
CA GLN A 316 -3.09 15.09 -2.88
C GLN A 316 -3.49 16.47 -2.31
N GLY A 317 -2.92 17.58 -2.82
CA GLY A 317 -3.11 18.91 -2.25
C GLY A 317 -1.83 19.74 -2.29
N ARG A 318 -1.48 20.40 -1.19
CA ARG A 318 -0.28 21.26 -1.10
C ARG A 318 0.46 21.18 0.24
N ILE A 319 1.73 21.57 0.20
CA ILE A 319 2.53 21.91 1.37
C ILE A 319 2.90 23.38 1.29
N ASP A 320 2.40 24.16 2.24
CA ASP A 320 2.77 25.57 2.40
C ASP A 320 4.09 25.67 3.20
N VAL A 321 5.08 26.38 2.65
CA VAL A 321 6.42 26.59 3.21
C VAL A 321 6.72 28.09 3.23
N GLU A 322 7.06 28.62 4.40
CA GLU A 322 7.56 29.98 4.60
C GLU A 322 9.09 29.96 4.51
N VAL A 323 9.65 30.62 3.49
CA VAL A 323 11.08 30.59 3.14
C VAL A 323 11.65 32.00 3.29
N ALA A 324 12.75 32.14 4.04
CA ALA A 324 13.47 33.41 4.21
C ALA A 324 14.77 33.40 3.41
N ILE A 325 14.90 34.35 2.48
CA ILE A 325 16.10 34.60 1.67
C ILE A 325 16.76 35.89 2.13
N ASP A 326 18.08 35.91 2.05
CA ASP A 326 18.91 37.10 2.21
C ASP A 326 19.79 37.28 0.96
N GLY A 327 20.13 38.52 0.61
CA GLY A 327 20.77 38.87 -0.66
C GLY A 327 19.88 38.68 -1.90
N ASP A 328 20.43 39.05 -3.07
CA ASP A 328 19.78 38.94 -4.39
C ASP A 328 20.68 38.23 -5.41
N GLY A 329 20.14 37.96 -6.60
CA GLY A 329 20.88 37.36 -7.72
C GLY A 329 21.73 36.12 -7.36
N ALA A 330 23.00 36.15 -7.73
CA ALA A 330 23.95 35.07 -7.49
C ALA A 330 24.35 34.92 -6.00
N ASP A 331 24.22 35.97 -5.20
CA ASP A 331 24.57 35.98 -3.78
C ASP A 331 23.40 35.60 -2.85
N ALA A 332 22.17 35.55 -3.38
CA ALA A 332 20.96 35.15 -2.66
C ALA A 332 21.14 33.80 -1.95
N ARG A 333 20.90 33.77 -0.63
CA ARG A 333 21.09 32.61 0.25
C ARG A 333 19.82 32.28 1.02
N ILE A 334 19.60 30.99 1.26
CA ILE A 334 18.58 30.49 2.17
C ILE A 334 19.04 30.73 3.62
N GLN A 335 18.22 31.42 4.41
CA GLN A 335 18.47 31.64 5.84
C GLN A 335 17.61 30.73 6.72
N ARG A 336 16.36 30.47 6.32
CA ARG A 336 15.36 29.74 7.12
C ARG A 336 14.27 29.16 6.23
N ALA A 337 13.78 27.95 6.54
CA ALA A 337 12.50 27.49 6.03
C ALA A 337 11.63 26.94 7.16
N SER A 338 10.36 27.29 7.16
CA SER A 338 9.40 26.77 8.14
C SER A 338 8.08 26.36 7.51
N LEU A 339 7.42 25.38 8.11
CA LEU A 339 6.12 24.90 7.67
C LEU A 339 5.30 24.39 8.86
N VAL A 340 4.00 24.22 8.65
CA VAL A 340 3.10 23.65 9.66
C VAL A 340 2.87 22.16 9.36
N ARG A 341 2.92 21.35 10.41
CA ARG A 341 2.42 19.97 10.46
C ARG A 341 1.43 19.85 11.63
N THR A 342 0.89 18.67 11.81
CA THR A 342 0.15 18.29 13.02
C THR A 342 0.58 16.87 13.42
N ALA A 343 0.46 16.51 14.70
CA ALA A 343 0.70 15.15 15.20
C ALA A 343 -0.50 14.65 16.01
N ARG A 344 -0.50 13.38 16.40
CA ARG A 344 -1.41 12.83 17.43
C ARG A 344 -0.79 11.59 18.07
N LYS A 345 -0.75 11.51 19.40
CA LYS A 345 -0.50 10.23 20.10
C LYS A 345 -1.66 9.27 19.83
N ILE A 346 -1.35 8.04 19.41
CA ILE A 346 -2.36 7.01 19.08
C ILE A 346 -2.48 6.02 20.24
N LEU A 347 -1.34 5.53 20.73
CA LEU A 347 -1.24 4.54 21.81
C LEU A 347 0.07 4.76 22.59
N GLN A 348 0.05 4.43 23.87
CA GLN A 348 1.23 4.33 24.73
C GLN A 348 1.09 3.11 25.64
N GLY A 349 2.15 2.33 25.79
CA GLY A 349 2.18 1.11 26.60
C GLY A 349 3.41 0.26 26.29
N GLU A 350 3.41 -0.98 26.76
CA GLU A 350 4.48 -1.93 26.46
C GLU A 350 4.31 -2.58 25.09
N LEU A 351 5.44 -2.82 24.40
CA LEU A 351 5.52 -3.58 23.16
C LEU A 351 6.36 -4.84 23.39
N HIS A 352 5.74 -6.00 23.18
CA HIS A 352 6.40 -7.30 23.22
C HIS A 352 6.99 -7.63 21.84
N ILE A 353 8.24 -8.09 21.82
CA ILE A 353 8.99 -8.45 20.62
C ILE A 353 9.38 -9.94 20.71
N PRO A 354 9.04 -10.75 19.69
CA PRO A 354 9.21 -12.20 19.76
C PRO A 354 10.67 -12.65 19.63
N ASP A 355 11.07 -13.65 20.43
CA ASP A 355 12.43 -14.19 20.52
C ASP A 355 13.06 -14.58 19.16
N TYR A 356 12.25 -14.98 18.17
CA TYR A 356 12.77 -15.43 16.87
C TYR A 356 13.55 -14.34 16.13
N VAL A 357 13.26 -13.06 16.40
CA VAL A 357 13.92 -11.90 15.78
C VAL A 357 15.42 -11.91 16.06
N PHE A 358 15.81 -12.27 17.28
CA PHE A 358 17.19 -12.32 17.75
C PHE A 358 17.88 -13.68 17.52
N SER A 359 17.18 -14.65 16.92
CA SER A 359 17.51 -16.07 17.02
C SER A 359 17.75 -16.76 15.67
N ARG A 360 18.65 -16.24 14.82
CA ARG A 360 19.37 -17.00 13.76
C ARG A 360 20.42 -16.18 12.97
N PRO A 361 21.69 -16.61 12.95
CA PRO A 361 22.44 -16.72 11.71
C PRO A 361 21.81 -17.81 10.83
N ILE A 362 21.85 -17.68 9.50
CA ILE A 362 21.32 -18.70 8.60
C ILE A 362 22.34 -19.84 8.45
N GLN A 363 21.94 -21.05 8.84
CA GLN A 363 22.57 -22.31 8.43
C GLN A 363 21.53 -23.23 7.78
N ILE A 364 22.00 -24.15 6.93
CA ILE A 364 21.23 -25.06 6.09
C ILE A 364 21.54 -26.49 6.54
N ARG A 365 20.58 -27.43 6.37
CA ARG A 365 20.57 -28.86 6.80
C ARG A 365 20.10 -29.10 8.25
N ASP A 366 19.48 -30.24 8.58
CA ASP A 366 18.93 -31.35 7.75
C ASP A 366 17.72 -32.02 8.47
N GLN A 367 17.13 -33.05 7.85
CA GLN A 367 15.96 -33.80 8.37
C GLN A 367 16.32 -34.82 9.48
N ASN A 368 15.55 -34.89 10.59
CA ASN A 368 14.72 -36.07 10.97
C ASN A 368 14.33 -36.20 12.47
N HIS A 369 13.14 -36.80 12.67
CA HIS A 369 12.67 -37.69 13.75
C HIS A 369 12.17 -37.20 15.15
N ASP A 370 11.02 -37.83 15.48
CA ASP A 370 10.44 -38.26 16.77
C ASP A 370 9.85 -37.33 17.87
N GLN A 371 8.54 -37.58 18.12
CA GLN A 371 7.88 -38.11 19.34
C GLN A 371 8.36 -37.65 20.74
N ILE A 372 7.54 -37.51 21.79
CA ILE A 372 6.13 -37.90 22.09
C ILE A 372 5.43 -36.72 22.86
N HIS A 373 4.27 -36.75 23.55
CA HIS A 373 3.34 -37.78 24.06
C HIS A 373 1.89 -37.21 24.21
N GLU A 374 1.05 -37.85 25.05
CA GLU A 374 -0.31 -37.43 25.44
C GLU A 374 -0.44 -37.17 26.95
N GLY A 375 -1.57 -36.62 27.42
CA GLY A 375 -1.84 -36.39 28.84
C GLY A 375 -3.23 -35.83 29.18
N ASP A 376 -4.27 -36.65 29.09
CA ASP A 376 -5.63 -36.32 29.54
C ASP A 376 -5.82 -36.39 31.07
N ASN A 377 -6.67 -35.52 31.64
CA ASN A 377 -7.93 -35.93 32.33
C ASN A 377 -8.73 -34.70 32.90
N PRO A 378 -10.04 -34.85 33.24
CA PRO A 378 -10.98 -33.72 33.44
C PRO A 378 -11.67 -33.69 34.84
N MET A 379 -12.88 -33.09 34.92
CA MET A 379 -13.84 -33.00 36.06
C MET A 379 -13.60 -31.85 37.07
N LEU A 380 -14.61 -31.26 37.76
CA LEU A 380 -16.09 -31.42 37.71
C LEU A 380 -16.84 -30.10 38.02
N LYS A 381 -18.16 -30.10 37.75
CA LYS A 381 -19.21 -29.13 38.13
C LYS A 381 -19.21 -28.77 39.63
N HIS A 382 -19.82 -27.62 39.98
CA HIS A 382 -20.96 -27.57 40.91
C HIS A 382 -21.86 -26.33 40.68
N LEU A 383 -23.06 -26.34 41.25
CA LEU A 383 -24.12 -25.32 41.14
C LEU A 383 -24.16 -24.40 42.37
N ILE A 384 -24.74 -23.20 42.23
CA ILE A 384 -25.75 -22.62 43.14
C ILE A 384 -26.33 -21.33 42.52
N ALA A 385 -27.60 -21.04 42.78
CA ALA A 385 -28.25 -19.74 42.59
C ALA A 385 -29.01 -19.40 43.89
N PRO A 386 -29.34 -18.12 44.16
CA PRO A 386 -30.71 -17.73 43.83
C PRO A 386 -30.93 -16.28 43.35
N THR A 387 -31.89 -16.16 42.43
CA THR A 387 -32.98 -15.15 42.37
C THR A 387 -32.76 -13.74 42.94
N LEU A 388 -32.85 -12.74 42.05
CA LEU A 388 -33.58 -11.50 42.33
C LEU A 388 -34.42 -11.11 41.10
N ALA A 389 -35.70 -10.77 41.29
CA ALA A 389 -36.61 -10.41 40.21
C ALA A 389 -36.76 -8.89 40.10
N ALA A 390 -36.65 -8.35 38.88
CA ALA A 390 -36.96 -6.97 38.56
C ALA A 390 -37.76 -6.92 37.24
N THR A 391 -38.83 -6.14 37.21
CA THR A 391 -39.75 -6.06 36.07
C THR A 391 -39.14 -5.27 34.92
N LEU A 392 -38.77 -5.97 33.83
CA LEU A 392 -38.50 -5.33 32.54
C LEU A 392 -39.82 -4.99 31.85
N ALA A 393 -40.08 -3.69 31.68
CA ALA A 393 -41.14 -3.22 30.79
C ALA A 393 -40.78 -3.60 29.35
N ALA A 394 -41.71 -4.25 28.64
CA ALA A 394 -41.49 -4.68 27.26
C ALA A 394 -41.59 -3.50 26.29
N THR A 395 -40.54 -2.68 26.23
CA THR A 395 -40.28 -1.86 25.04
C THR A 395 -40.06 -2.80 23.86
N ALA A 396 -40.94 -2.75 22.85
CA ALA A 396 -40.68 -3.44 21.60
C ALA A 396 -39.33 -2.97 21.04
N PRO A 397 -38.44 -3.87 20.59
CA PRO A 397 -37.15 -3.46 20.06
C PRO A 397 -37.38 -2.58 18.83
N ALA A 398 -37.06 -1.29 18.95
CA ALA A 398 -37.13 -0.37 17.83
C ALA A 398 -36.23 -0.91 16.71
N ALA A 399 -36.83 -1.22 15.55
CA ALA A 399 -36.13 -1.80 14.43
C ALA A 399 -34.93 -0.93 14.09
N HIS A 400 -33.72 -1.46 14.31
CA HIS A 400 -32.49 -0.70 14.10
C HIS A 400 -32.40 -0.35 12.61
N ALA A 401 -32.35 0.94 12.32
CA ALA A 401 -32.44 1.45 10.96
C ALA A 401 -31.15 1.13 10.19
N PHE A 402 -31.17 0.03 9.44
CA PHE A 402 -30.02 -0.38 8.63
C PHE A 402 -29.90 0.49 7.37
N PRO A 403 -28.69 0.97 7.00
CA PRO A 403 -27.45 0.94 7.77
C PRO A 403 -27.29 2.17 8.67
N ASP A 404 -26.89 1.97 9.92
CA ASP A 404 -26.74 3.02 10.94
C ASP A 404 -25.32 3.63 10.99
N LYS A 405 -24.35 2.94 10.41
CA LYS A 405 -22.93 3.30 10.34
C LYS A 405 -22.32 2.95 8.98
N ALA A 406 -21.05 3.28 8.80
CA ALA A 406 -20.30 2.94 7.59
C ALA A 406 -20.22 1.41 7.37
N ILE A 407 -20.36 0.98 6.12
CA ILE A 407 -20.24 -0.43 5.71
C ILE A 407 -18.82 -0.67 5.19
N THR A 408 -18.16 -1.73 5.63
CA THR A 408 -16.87 -2.18 5.10
C THR A 408 -17.08 -3.34 4.13
N ILE A 409 -16.64 -3.18 2.87
CA ILE A 409 -16.53 -4.27 1.91
C ILE A 409 -15.07 -4.76 1.90
N VAL A 410 -14.87 -5.99 2.36
CA VAL A 410 -13.59 -6.67 2.41
C VAL A 410 -13.31 -7.35 1.07
N VAL A 411 -12.20 -6.99 0.44
CA VAL A 411 -11.75 -7.52 -0.85
C VAL A 411 -10.62 -8.53 -0.63
N PRO A 412 -10.74 -9.80 -1.09
CA PRO A 412 -9.79 -10.89 -0.81
C PRO A 412 -8.46 -10.81 -1.58
N THR A 413 -8.11 -9.64 -2.13
CA THR A 413 -6.94 -9.42 -2.98
C THR A 413 -6.30 -8.07 -2.70
N ALA A 414 -5.04 -7.92 -3.09
CA ALA A 414 -4.34 -6.62 -3.02
C ALA A 414 -5.08 -5.53 -3.83
N ALA A 415 -4.93 -4.28 -3.40
CA ALA A 415 -5.48 -3.12 -4.08
C ALA A 415 -4.92 -2.98 -5.51
N GLY A 416 -5.68 -2.37 -6.42
CA GLY A 416 -5.32 -2.22 -7.84
C GLY A 416 -5.51 -3.48 -8.70
N GLY A 417 -5.94 -4.60 -8.12
CA GLY A 417 -6.38 -5.79 -8.89
C GLY A 417 -7.82 -5.68 -9.41
N GLY A 418 -8.22 -6.58 -10.31
CA GLY A 418 -9.55 -6.58 -10.92
C GLY A 418 -10.72 -6.56 -9.91
N ASN A 419 -10.65 -7.42 -8.88
CA ASN A 419 -11.64 -7.46 -7.80
C ASN A 419 -11.75 -6.11 -7.05
N ASP A 420 -10.64 -5.40 -6.88
CA ASP A 420 -10.59 -4.11 -6.17
C ASP A 420 -11.24 -2.99 -7.00
N ALA A 421 -10.94 -2.92 -8.30
CA ALA A 421 -11.58 -1.96 -9.21
C ALA A 421 -13.09 -2.19 -9.35
N MET A 422 -13.52 -3.46 -9.38
CA MET A 422 -14.94 -3.83 -9.44
C MET A 422 -15.67 -3.50 -8.12
N ALA A 423 -15.07 -3.86 -6.96
CA ALA A 423 -15.62 -3.52 -5.65
C ALA A 423 -15.73 -2.00 -5.44
N ARG A 424 -14.71 -1.21 -5.83
CA ARG A 424 -14.75 0.27 -5.77
C ARG A 424 -15.83 0.86 -6.67
N THR A 425 -16.02 0.31 -7.87
CA THR A 425 -17.06 0.75 -8.80
C THR A 425 -18.47 0.60 -8.21
N ILE A 426 -18.74 -0.52 -7.53
CA ILE A 426 -20.02 -0.76 -6.85
C ILE A 426 -20.14 0.11 -5.60
N ALA A 427 -19.11 0.14 -4.75
CA ALA A 427 -19.09 0.90 -3.51
C ALA A 427 -19.39 2.40 -3.70
N GLN A 428 -18.88 3.00 -4.80
CA GLN A 428 -19.14 4.40 -5.15
C GLN A 428 -20.64 4.72 -5.22
N LYS A 429 -21.46 3.80 -5.76
CA LYS A 429 -22.91 4.01 -5.94
C LYS A 429 -23.74 3.41 -4.81
N LEU A 430 -23.25 2.33 -4.18
CA LEU A 430 -23.87 1.70 -3.02
C LEU A 430 -23.97 2.65 -1.83
N GLY A 431 -22.93 3.47 -1.58
CA GLY A 431 -22.97 4.46 -0.50
C GLY A 431 -24.03 5.54 -0.72
N THR A 432 -24.21 5.99 -1.97
CA THR A 432 -25.26 6.95 -2.32
C THR A 432 -26.67 6.37 -2.15
N LEU A 433 -26.89 5.11 -2.52
CA LEU A 433 -28.19 4.44 -2.38
C LEU A 433 -28.55 4.09 -0.93
N LEU A 434 -27.55 3.81 -0.08
CA LEU A 434 -27.74 3.45 1.32
C LEU A 434 -27.58 4.63 2.31
N GLY A 435 -27.21 5.82 1.83
CA GLY A 435 -27.01 7.00 2.66
C GLY A 435 -25.81 6.93 3.61
N GLN A 436 -24.86 6.00 3.38
CA GLN A 436 -23.75 5.69 4.29
C GLN A 436 -22.41 5.58 3.55
N THR A 437 -21.32 5.81 4.28
CA THR A 437 -19.97 5.63 3.74
C THR A 437 -19.67 4.15 3.50
N ILE A 438 -19.16 3.80 2.32
CA ILE A 438 -18.61 2.46 2.03
C ILE A 438 -17.08 2.52 2.08
N VAL A 439 -16.49 1.69 2.95
CA VAL A 439 -15.04 1.50 3.09
C VAL A 439 -14.62 0.26 2.32
N ILE A 440 -13.50 0.32 1.60
CA ILE A 440 -12.89 -0.85 0.94
C ILE A 440 -11.66 -1.29 1.72
N ASP A 441 -11.65 -2.55 2.18
CA ASP A 441 -10.58 -3.15 2.98
C ASP A 441 -9.93 -4.31 2.21
N ASN A 442 -8.71 -4.11 1.72
CA ASN A 442 -7.99 -5.05 0.86
C ASN A 442 -7.17 -6.07 1.67
N ARG A 443 -7.77 -7.21 2.00
CA ARG A 443 -7.13 -8.29 2.77
C ARG A 443 -6.58 -9.39 1.86
N ALA A 444 -5.38 -9.13 1.34
CA ALA A 444 -4.64 -10.06 0.50
C ALA A 444 -3.96 -11.19 1.31
N GLY A 445 -3.85 -12.38 0.70
CA GLY A 445 -3.07 -13.50 1.24
C GLY A 445 -3.85 -14.81 1.31
N ALA A 446 -3.13 -15.94 1.33
CA ALA A 446 -3.66 -17.31 1.38
C ALA A 446 -4.87 -17.54 0.45
N ASN A 447 -4.77 -17.00 -0.78
CA ASN A 447 -5.76 -17.15 -1.84
C ASN A 447 -7.16 -16.63 -1.44
N GLY A 448 -7.18 -15.60 -0.57
CA GLY A 448 -8.37 -14.94 -0.05
C GLY A 448 -8.90 -15.51 1.27
N SER A 449 -8.33 -16.59 1.81
CA SER A 449 -8.85 -17.22 3.04
C SER A 449 -8.77 -16.30 4.28
N ILE A 450 -7.79 -15.40 4.35
CA ILE A 450 -7.66 -14.39 5.42
C ILE A 450 -8.87 -13.44 5.43
N ALA A 451 -9.33 -13.03 4.24
CA ALA A 451 -10.52 -12.18 4.10
C ALA A 451 -11.79 -12.96 4.45
N SER A 452 -11.91 -14.20 3.98
CA SER A 452 -13.04 -15.08 4.32
C SER A 452 -13.13 -15.34 5.83
N GLU A 453 -12.04 -15.76 6.48
CA GLU A 453 -11.99 -16.05 7.93
C GLU A 453 -12.30 -14.80 8.78
N PHE A 454 -11.96 -13.61 8.29
CA PHE A 454 -12.33 -12.36 8.94
C PHE A 454 -13.83 -12.05 8.81
N VAL A 455 -14.41 -12.12 7.61
CA VAL A 455 -15.84 -11.80 7.42
C VAL A 455 -16.75 -12.88 8.03
N ALA A 456 -16.39 -14.16 7.93
CA ALA A 456 -17.10 -15.26 8.58
C ALA A 456 -17.23 -15.10 10.11
N ARG A 457 -16.32 -14.33 10.74
CA ARG A 457 -16.33 -14.03 12.18
C ARG A 457 -16.77 -12.60 12.52
N ALA A 458 -17.12 -11.79 11.53
CA ALA A 458 -17.64 -10.45 11.76
C ALA A 458 -19.06 -10.49 12.35
N PRO A 459 -19.53 -9.41 13.02
CA PRO A 459 -20.92 -9.31 13.44
C PRO A 459 -21.87 -9.48 12.26
N ALA A 460 -22.91 -10.31 12.43
CA ALA A 460 -23.96 -10.54 11.44
C ALA A 460 -24.96 -9.37 11.36
N ASP A 461 -24.45 -8.13 11.30
CA ASP A 461 -25.21 -6.88 11.32
C ASP A 461 -25.28 -6.18 9.94
N GLY A 462 -24.72 -6.80 8.90
CA GLY A 462 -24.67 -6.29 7.53
C GLY A 462 -23.62 -5.20 7.25
N HIS A 463 -22.85 -4.75 8.25
CA HIS A 463 -21.87 -3.66 8.08
C HIS A 463 -20.46 -4.14 7.76
N THR A 464 -20.19 -5.46 7.79
CA THR A 464 -18.98 -6.06 7.24
C THR A 464 -19.37 -7.06 6.16
N LEU A 465 -19.06 -6.75 4.91
CA LEU A 465 -19.41 -7.55 3.73
C LEU A 465 -18.15 -8.09 3.06
N MET A 466 -18.27 -9.19 2.32
CA MET A 466 -17.19 -9.74 1.50
C MET A 466 -17.48 -9.55 0.01
N PHE A 467 -16.49 -9.04 -0.73
CA PHE A 467 -16.47 -9.14 -2.19
C PHE A 467 -15.93 -10.52 -2.60
N GLY A 468 -16.80 -11.52 -2.54
CA GLY A 468 -16.49 -12.92 -2.84
C GLY A 468 -16.30 -13.18 -4.34
N TYR A 469 -15.59 -14.26 -4.65
CA TYR A 469 -15.40 -14.73 -6.02
C TYR A 469 -15.13 -16.23 -6.05
N ILE A 470 -15.13 -16.82 -7.25
CA ILE A 470 -14.95 -18.26 -7.50
C ILE A 470 -13.80 -18.94 -6.71
N ALA A 471 -12.69 -18.23 -6.45
CA ALA A 471 -11.59 -18.81 -5.68
C ALA A 471 -11.94 -18.96 -4.19
N THR A 472 -12.49 -17.93 -3.55
CA THR A 472 -12.81 -17.97 -2.10
C THR A 472 -14.01 -18.85 -1.79
N HIS A 473 -14.98 -18.96 -2.70
CA HIS A 473 -16.22 -19.68 -2.43
C HIS A 473 -16.31 -21.06 -3.12
N SER A 474 -15.34 -21.44 -3.96
CA SER A 474 -15.38 -22.74 -4.65
C SER A 474 -14.01 -23.41 -4.84
N MET A 475 -13.05 -22.78 -5.53
CA MET A 475 -11.80 -23.46 -5.89
C MET A 475 -10.85 -23.70 -4.70
N ASN A 476 -10.60 -22.69 -3.87
CA ASN A 476 -9.71 -22.82 -2.71
C ASN A 476 -10.29 -23.77 -1.64
N PRO A 477 -11.60 -23.71 -1.28
CA PRO A 477 -12.24 -24.71 -0.42
C PRO A 477 -12.43 -26.11 -1.06
N ALA A 478 -12.24 -26.25 -2.38
CA ALA A 478 -12.19 -27.54 -3.05
C ALA A 478 -10.77 -28.15 -3.04
N LEU A 479 -9.74 -27.31 -3.07
CA LEU A 479 -8.33 -27.73 -3.11
C LEU A 479 -7.77 -28.07 -1.73
N GLN A 480 -8.19 -27.35 -0.68
CA GLN A 480 -7.66 -27.51 0.67
C GLN A 480 -8.70 -27.26 1.77
N LYS A 481 -8.42 -27.77 2.98
CA LYS A 481 -9.23 -27.50 4.17
C LYS A 481 -8.94 -26.09 4.70
N LEU A 482 -9.97 -25.27 4.81
CA LEU A 482 -9.87 -23.88 5.26
C LEU A 482 -10.51 -23.68 6.65
N ARG A 483 -10.34 -22.48 7.20
CA ARG A 483 -10.85 -22.06 8.54
C ARG A 483 -12.24 -21.39 8.48
N TYR A 484 -12.94 -21.58 7.37
CA TYR A 484 -14.32 -21.17 7.11
C TYR A 484 -14.98 -22.18 6.17
N ASP A 485 -16.30 -22.26 6.21
CA ASP A 485 -17.14 -22.95 5.23
C ASP A 485 -17.71 -21.94 4.22
N PRO A 486 -17.44 -22.09 2.90
CA PRO A 486 -17.88 -21.14 1.87
C PRO A 486 -19.39 -21.12 1.62
N VAL A 487 -20.15 -22.05 2.22
CA VAL A 487 -21.61 -22.17 2.08
C VAL A 487 -22.31 -21.86 3.41
N ASN A 488 -21.73 -22.25 4.54
CA ASN A 488 -22.39 -22.18 5.85
C ASN A 488 -21.98 -20.95 6.70
N ASP A 489 -20.84 -20.30 6.42
CA ASP A 489 -20.39 -19.11 7.17
C ASP A 489 -20.77 -17.77 6.51
N PHE A 490 -21.51 -17.80 5.39
CA PHE A 490 -21.86 -16.61 4.60
C PHE A 490 -23.34 -16.59 4.17
N GLU A 491 -23.99 -15.43 4.32
CA GLU A 491 -25.24 -15.13 3.61
C GLU A 491 -24.91 -14.53 2.22
N PRO A 492 -25.37 -15.13 1.12
CA PRO A 492 -25.25 -14.51 -0.21
C PRO A 492 -26.09 -13.23 -0.28
N ILE A 493 -25.56 -12.15 -0.85
CA ILE A 493 -26.34 -10.94 -1.16
C ILE A 493 -26.75 -10.95 -2.64
N GLY A 494 -25.82 -11.16 -3.56
CA GLY A 494 -26.13 -11.20 -4.99
C GLY A 494 -24.90 -11.29 -5.87
N LEU A 495 -25.07 -11.92 -7.03
CA LEU A 495 -24.07 -11.97 -8.09
C LEU A 495 -23.81 -10.55 -8.63
N VAL A 496 -22.57 -10.30 -9.04
CA VAL A 496 -22.13 -9.06 -9.70
C VAL A 496 -21.95 -9.28 -11.20
N GLY A 497 -21.42 -10.44 -11.59
CA GLY A 497 -21.15 -10.79 -12.97
C GLY A 497 -20.02 -11.81 -13.13
N TYR A 498 -19.64 -12.01 -14.39
CA TYR A 498 -18.60 -12.96 -14.79
C TYR A 498 -17.46 -12.27 -15.55
N SER A 499 -16.29 -12.90 -15.58
CA SER A 499 -15.24 -12.59 -16.55
C SER A 499 -14.61 -13.89 -17.03
N ALA A 500 -14.48 -14.04 -18.34
CA ALA A 500 -13.83 -15.21 -18.92
C ALA A 500 -12.35 -15.25 -18.52
N THR A 501 -11.79 -16.43 -18.26
CA THR A 501 -10.33 -16.56 -18.11
C THR A 501 -9.67 -16.47 -19.49
N LEU A 502 -8.61 -15.68 -19.60
CA LEU A 502 -7.88 -15.46 -20.85
C LEU A 502 -6.46 -16.01 -20.71
N MET A 503 -6.06 -16.92 -21.59
CA MET A 503 -4.65 -17.31 -21.72
C MET A 503 -3.89 -16.17 -22.41
N VAL A 504 -2.87 -15.65 -21.73
CA VAL A 504 -2.01 -14.56 -22.24
C VAL A 504 -0.54 -14.95 -22.20
N ALA A 505 0.24 -14.34 -23.09
CA ALA A 505 1.69 -14.39 -23.12
C ALA A 505 2.31 -12.99 -22.96
N ASN A 506 3.54 -12.92 -22.48
CA ASN A 506 4.37 -11.72 -22.63
C ASN A 506 4.54 -11.38 -24.12
N ALA A 507 4.48 -10.09 -24.48
CA ALA A 507 4.51 -9.65 -25.88
C ALA A 507 5.80 -10.04 -26.65
N ASN A 508 6.92 -10.23 -25.96
CA ASN A 508 8.21 -10.60 -26.57
C ASN A 508 8.42 -12.12 -26.72
N VAL A 509 7.50 -12.95 -26.22
CA VAL A 509 7.64 -14.42 -26.27
C VAL A 509 7.35 -14.90 -27.70
N PRO A 510 8.26 -15.64 -28.35
CA PRO A 510 8.13 -16.05 -29.75
C PRO A 510 7.17 -17.25 -29.88
N VAL A 511 5.89 -17.00 -29.64
CA VAL A 511 4.79 -17.96 -29.73
C VAL A 511 3.67 -17.35 -30.57
N LYS A 512 3.31 -18.03 -31.67
CA LYS A 512 2.31 -17.59 -32.64
C LYS A 512 0.89 -17.78 -32.12
N ASP A 513 0.61 -18.95 -31.55
CA ASP A 513 -0.70 -19.40 -31.10
C ASP A 513 -0.55 -20.54 -30.06
N VAL A 514 -1.65 -21.10 -29.58
CA VAL A 514 -1.65 -22.19 -28.59
C VAL A 514 -1.03 -23.49 -29.15
N LYS A 515 -1.15 -23.77 -30.44
CA LYS A 515 -0.60 -24.99 -31.06
C LYS A 515 0.92 -24.91 -31.17
N ASP A 516 1.45 -23.75 -31.53
CA ASP A 516 2.88 -23.43 -31.46
C ASP A 516 3.40 -23.54 -30.02
N LEU A 517 2.68 -22.98 -29.03
CA LEU A 517 3.04 -23.14 -27.62
C LEU A 517 3.11 -24.59 -27.18
N VAL A 518 2.09 -25.40 -27.48
CA VAL A 518 2.05 -26.82 -27.12
C VAL A 518 3.19 -27.60 -27.80
N ALA A 519 3.54 -27.27 -29.04
CA ALA A 519 4.71 -27.84 -29.71
C ALA A 519 6.03 -27.42 -29.02
N GLN A 520 6.19 -26.15 -28.65
CA GLN A 520 7.39 -25.65 -27.97
C GLN A 520 7.56 -26.24 -26.56
N LEU A 521 6.47 -26.39 -25.78
CA LEU A 521 6.50 -27.03 -24.46
C LEU A 521 6.80 -28.53 -24.55
N LYS A 522 6.27 -29.24 -25.56
CA LYS A 522 6.61 -30.67 -25.79
C LYS A 522 8.07 -30.86 -26.22
N ALA A 523 8.65 -29.90 -26.93
CA ALA A 523 10.05 -29.93 -27.31
C ALA A 523 11.00 -29.49 -26.18
N LYS A 524 10.56 -28.58 -25.29
CA LYS A 524 11.36 -28.00 -24.20
C LYS A 524 10.46 -27.66 -22.99
N PRO A 525 10.15 -28.62 -22.10
CA PRO A 525 9.19 -28.43 -21.01
C PRO A 525 9.58 -27.32 -20.03
N ASP A 526 10.88 -27.19 -19.73
CA ASP A 526 11.40 -26.24 -18.74
C ASP A 526 11.66 -24.84 -19.31
N LYS A 527 11.34 -24.60 -20.60
CA LYS A 527 11.62 -23.32 -21.29
C LYS A 527 10.79 -22.15 -20.74
N TYR A 528 9.60 -22.44 -20.24
CA TYR A 528 8.58 -21.43 -19.96
C TYR A 528 7.91 -21.62 -18.60
N THR A 529 7.64 -20.50 -17.94
CA THR A 529 6.93 -20.44 -16.66
C THR A 529 5.61 -19.67 -16.81
N TYR A 530 4.64 -19.99 -15.95
CA TYR A 530 3.36 -19.28 -15.87
C TYR A 530 3.16 -18.64 -14.50
N ALA A 531 2.60 -17.43 -14.47
CA ALA A 531 2.18 -16.80 -13.21
C ALA A 531 0.78 -17.28 -12.80
N SER A 532 0.57 -17.46 -11.50
CA SER A 532 -0.76 -17.66 -10.90
C SER A 532 -1.05 -16.58 -9.85
N ALA A 533 -2.33 -16.32 -9.58
CA ALA A 533 -2.75 -15.46 -8.48
C ALA A 533 -2.68 -16.16 -7.10
N GLY A 534 -1.99 -17.31 -7.04
CA GLY A 534 -1.85 -18.19 -5.89
C GLY A 534 -2.52 -19.57 -6.10
N ASN A 535 -2.00 -20.60 -5.44
CA ASN A 535 -2.51 -21.98 -5.58
C ASN A 535 -3.94 -22.05 -5.01
N GLY A 536 -4.91 -22.56 -5.79
CA GLY A 536 -6.33 -22.48 -5.43
C GLY A 536 -7.12 -21.35 -6.10
N THR A 537 -6.49 -20.56 -6.98
CA THR A 537 -7.17 -19.51 -7.77
C THR A 537 -7.48 -19.97 -9.21
N ALA A 538 -8.37 -19.25 -9.90
CA ALA A 538 -8.73 -19.54 -11.30
C ALA A 538 -7.51 -19.57 -12.26
N PRO A 539 -6.52 -18.66 -12.18
CA PRO A 539 -5.29 -18.78 -12.98
C PRO A 539 -4.50 -20.07 -12.75
N HIS A 540 -4.49 -20.61 -11.52
CA HIS A 540 -3.86 -21.89 -11.20
C HIS A 540 -4.63 -23.05 -11.82
N PHE A 541 -5.95 -23.12 -11.59
CA PHE A 541 -6.80 -24.18 -12.15
C PHE A 541 -6.80 -24.19 -13.68
N ALA A 542 -6.80 -23.03 -14.35
CA ALA A 542 -6.71 -22.93 -15.80
C ALA A 542 -5.37 -23.44 -16.35
N ALA A 543 -4.25 -23.12 -15.68
CA ALA A 543 -2.93 -23.59 -16.07
C ALA A 543 -2.77 -25.10 -15.88
N GLU A 544 -3.26 -25.66 -14.77
CA GLU A 544 -3.17 -27.10 -14.50
C GLU A 544 -4.09 -27.93 -15.41
N LEU A 545 -5.32 -27.45 -15.69
CA LEU A 545 -6.19 -28.05 -16.70
C LEU A 545 -5.56 -27.97 -18.10
N PHE A 546 -4.90 -26.86 -18.46
CA PHE A 546 -4.17 -26.73 -19.72
C PHE A 546 -2.99 -27.72 -19.81
N LYS A 547 -2.16 -27.81 -18.76
CA LYS A 547 -1.04 -28.77 -18.67
C LYS A 547 -1.53 -30.21 -18.87
N MET A 548 -2.58 -30.60 -18.15
CA MET A 548 -3.20 -31.93 -18.25
C MET A 548 -3.76 -32.21 -19.64
N ASN A 549 -4.62 -31.34 -20.18
CA ASN A 549 -5.36 -31.62 -21.40
C ASN A 549 -4.53 -31.44 -22.68
N ALA A 550 -3.54 -30.55 -22.68
CA ALA A 550 -2.59 -30.44 -23.79
C ALA A 550 -1.47 -31.49 -23.73
N GLY A 551 -1.27 -32.14 -22.56
CA GLY A 551 -0.16 -33.07 -22.31
C GLY A 551 1.19 -32.35 -22.31
N VAL A 552 1.33 -31.31 -21.48
CA VAL A 552 2.53 -30.46 -21.39
C VAL A 552 2.94 -30.21 -19.94
N VAL A 553 4.24 -30.01 -19.71
CA VAL A 553 4.78 -29.49 -18.46
C VAL A 553 5.05 -27.99 -18.64
N MET A 554 4.83 -27.21 -17.58
CA MET A 554 5.12 -25.78 -17.50
C MET A 554 5.21 -25.42 -16.01
N LEU A 555 6.25 -24.68 -15.58
CA LEU A 555 6.47 -24.37 -14.17
C LEU A 555 5.55 -23.23 -13.71
N GLY A 556 4.85 -23.42 -12.59
CA GLY A 556 3.99 -22.41 -11.98
C GLY A 556 4.75 -21.52 -10.99
N VAL A 557 4.49 -20.21 -11.03
CA VAL A 557 4.99 -19.22 -10.07
C VAL A 557 3.79 -18.56 -9.37
N PRO A 558 3.52 -18.87 -8.08
CA PRO A 558 2.38 -18.32 -7.37
C PRO A 558 2.68 -16.95 -6.75
N TYR A 559 1.80 -15.97 -7.01
CA TYR A 559 1.87 -14.63 -6.45
C TYR A 559 0.74 -14.37 -5.45
N LYS A 560 0.87 -13.35 -4.58
CA LYS A 560 -0.18 -12.92 -3.63
C LYS A 560 -1.32 -12.12 -4.31
N GLY A 561 -1.85 -12.63 -5.42
CA GLY A 561 -2.95 -12.05 -6.21
C GLY A 561 -2.58 -11.67 -7.66
N SER A 562 -3.58 -11.32 -8.46
CA SER A 562 -3.43 -11.13 -9.92
C SER A 562 -2.57 -9.93 -10.35
N ALA A 563 -2.55 -8.84 -9.57
CA ALA A 563 -1.82 -7.62 -9.94
C ALA A 563 -0.28 -7.82 -10.04
N PRO A 564 0.41 -8.39 -9.03
CA PRO A 564 1.83 -8.72 -9.18
C PRO A 564 2.07 -9.81 -10.23
N ALA A 565 1.22 -10.84 -10.33
CA ALA A 565 1.33 -11.88 -11.36
C ALA A 565 1.34 -11.30 -12.79
N VAL A 566 0.36 -10.45 -13.12
CA VAL A 566 0.28 -9.74 -14.41
C VAL A 566 1.49 -8.82 -14.61
N SER A 567 1.96 -8.15 -13.56
CA SER A 567 3.11 -7.24 -13.64
C SER A 567 4.39 -7.98 -14.02
N ASP A 568 4.62 -9.15 -13.42
CA ASP A 568 5.78 -10.00 -13.70
C ASP A 568 5.67 -10.70 -15.06
N THR A 569 4.46 -11.06 -15.52
CA THR A 569 4.25 -11.53 -16.89
C THR A 569 4.48 -10.43 -17.92
N ILE A 570 4.10 -9.18 -17.64
CA ILE A 570 4.47 -8.02 -18.49
C ILE A 570 5.98 -7.75 -18.44
N GLY A 571 6.62 -7.93 -17.28
CA GLY A 571 8.07 -7.84 -17.10
C GLY A 571 8.87 -8.99 -17.73
N GLY A 572 8.20 -10.08 -18.15
CA GLY A 572 8.82 -11.25 -18.77
C GLY A 572 9.45 -12.25 -17.81
N GLN A 573 9.33 -12.04 -16.49
CA GLN A 573 9.81 -12.96 -15.45
C GLN A 573 9.06 -14.30 -15.53
N THR A 574 7.75 -14.20 -15.76
CA THR A 574 6.91 -15.29 -16.27
C THR A 574 6.55 -15.02 -17.72
N GLN A 575 6.34 -16.07 -18.51
CA GLN A 575 6.08 -15.94 -19.94
C GLN A 575 4.59 -16.06 -20.28
N PHE A 576 3.82 -16.72 -19.41
CA PHE A 576 2.37 -16.93 -19.58
C PHE A 576 1.59 -16.62 -18.30
N MET A 577 0.29 -16.37 -18.44
CA MET A 577 -0.65 -16.32 -17.32
C MET A 577 -2.06 -16.68 -17.81
N PHE A 578 -2.94 -17.04 -16.87
CA PHE A 578 -4.38 -17.23 -17.11
C PHE A 578 -5.24 -16.26 -16.25
N PRO A 579 -5.08 -14.92 -16.37
CA PRO A 579 -5.89 -13.92 -15.66
C PRO A 579 -7.36 -13.94 -16.10
N SER A 580 -8.22 -13.23 -15.35
CA SER A 580 -9.52 -12.83 -15.90
C SER A 580 -9.34 -11.83 -17.04
N LEU A 581 -10.25 -11.86 -18.01
CA LEU A 581 -10.29 -10.89 -19.11
C LEU A 581 -10.37 -9.45 -18.58
N PHE A 582 -11.12 -9.21 -17.51
CA PHE A 582 -11.18 -7.93 -16.80
C PHE A 582 -9.81 -7.40 -16.36
N THR A 583 -8.90 -8.29 -15.95
CA THR A 583 -7.53 -7.91 -15.56
C THR A 583 -6.62 -7.79 -16.79
N ALA A 584 -6.83 -8.60 -17.83
CA ALA A 584 -5.93 -8.69 -18.98
C ALA A 584 -6.21 -7.68 -20.10
N LEU A 585 -7.48 -7.36 -20.37
CA LEU A 585 -7.89 -6.63 -21.57
C LEU A 585 -7.22 -5.25 -21.71
N PRO A 586 -7.00 -4.45 -20.65
CA PRO A 586 -6.25 -3.20 -20.76
C PRO A 586 -4.80 -3.42 -21.23
N HIS A 587 -4.15 -4.47 -20.77
CA HIS A 587 -2.76 -4.80 -21.13
C HIS A 587 -2.65 -5.44 -22.52
N VAL A 588 -3.68 -6.16 -22.97
CA VAL A 588 -3.81 -6.65 -24.34
C VAL A 588 -4.08 -5.50 -25.31
N LYS A 589 -5.03 -4.61 -25.01
CA LYS A 589 -5.29 -3.37 -25.78
C LYS A 589 -4.04 -2.47 -25.86
N ALA A 590 -3.22 -2.44 -24.81
CA ALA A 590 -1.95 -1.70 -24.78
C ALA A 590 -0.74 -2.46 -25.36
N GLY A 591 -0.93 -3.64 -25.97
CA GLY A 591 0.15 -4.43 -26.59
C GLY A 591 1.22 -4.99 -25.64
N LYS A 592 1.02 -4.88 -24.31
CA LYS A 592 1.95 -5.37 -23.28
C LYS A 592 1.82 -6.87 -23.04
N LEU A 593 0.64 -7.43 -23.32
CA LEU A 593 0.35 -8.86 -23.31
C LEU A 593 -0.29 -9.28 -24.64
N LYS A 594 0.00 -10.49 -25.08
CA LYS A 594 -0.65 -11.11 -26.23
C LYS A 594 -1.73 -12.08 -25.75
N ALA A 595 -2.97 -11.88 -26.18
CA ALA A 595 -4.03 -12.87 -26.01
C ALA A 595 -3.76 -14.10 -26.91
N LEU A 596 -3.90 -15.31 -26.37
CA LEU A 596 -3.74 -16.56 -27.13
C LEU A 596 -5.06 -17.31 -27.30
N ALA A 597 -5.82 -17.50 -26.21
CA ALA A 597 -7.11 -18.18 -26.23
C ALA A 597 -7.97 -17.88 -25.00
N VAL A 598 -9.28 -18.03 -25.11
CA VAL A 598 -10.24 -17.97 -24.01
C VAL A 598 -10.38 -19.35 -23.34
N ALA A 599 -10.19 -19.42 -22.03
CA ALA A 599 -10.41 -20.61 -21.20
C ALA A 599 -11.86 -20.64 -20.70
N GLY A 600 -12.79 -20.86 -21.62
CA GLY A 600 -14.24 -20.87 -21.40
C GLY A 600 -15.00 -21.42 -22.61
N PRO A 601 -16.33 -21.56 -22.53
CA PRO A 601 -17.13 -22.32 -23.50
C PRO A 601 -17.42 -21.56 -24.81
N LYS A 602 -17.15 -20.25 -24.86
CA LYS A 602 -17.37 -19.37 -26.01
C LYS A 602 -16.28 -18.29 -26.07
N ARG A 603 -16.06 -17.69 -27.25
CA ARG A 603 -15.23 -16.48 -27.40
C ARG A 603 -15.85 -15.31 -26.63
N SER A 604 -15.02 -14.33 -26.25
CA SER A 604 -15.50 -13.06 -25.69
C SER A 604 -15.93 -12.10 -26.80
N ALA A 605 -17.03 -11.38 -26.60
CA ALA A 605 -17.44 -10.29 -27.49
C ALA A 605 -16.41 -9.15 -27.54
N SER A 606 -15.60 -8.97 -26.49
CA SER A 606 -14.52 -7.98 -26.44
C SER A 606 -13.26 -8.39 -27.22
N LEU A 607 -13.14 -9.66 -27.62
CA LEU A 607 -12.01 -10.25 -28.35
C LEU A 607 -12.51 -11.31 -29.35
N PRO A 608 -13.29 -10.94 -30.38
CA PRO A 608 -13.98 -11.90 -31.26
C PRO A 608 -13.01 -12.75 -32.10
N ASP A 609 -11.81 -12.25 -32.39
CA ASP A 609 -10.79 -12.96 -33.16
C ASP A 609 -10.00 -13.98 -32.32
N VAL A 610 -10.04 -13.89 -30.99
CA VAL A 610 -9.31 -14.79 -30.08
C VAL A 610 -10.13 -16.08 -29.89
N PRO A 611 -9.59 -17.26 -30.28
CA PRO A 611 -10.31 -18.53 -30.19
C PRO A 611 -10.51 -18.97 -28.73
N THR A 612 -11.45 -19.90 -28.48
CA THR A 612 -11.42 -20.68 -27.24
C THR A 612 -10.24 -21.66 -27.23
N LEU A 613 -9.82 -22.13 -26.06
CA LEU A 613 -8.81 -23.21 -25.97
C LEU A 613 -9.28 -24.48 -26.70
N LYS A 614 -10.59 -24.78 -26.66
CA LYS A 614 -11.22 -25.88 -27.39
C LYS A 614 -11.05 -25.74 -28.91
N GLU A 615 -11.36 -24.56 -29.47
CA GLU A 615 -11.11 -24.26 -30.90
C GLU A 615 -9.62 -24.33 -31.25
N ALA A 616 -8.74 -23.97 -30.32
CA ALA A 616 -7.29 -24.05 -30.48
C ALA A 616 -6.70 -25.47 -30.27
N GLY A 617 -7.56 -26.48 -30.06
CA GLY A 617 -7.17 -27.90 -29.97
C GLY A 617 -6.89 -28.43 -28.55
N VAL A 618 -7.24 -27.68 -27.50
CA VAL A 618 -7.11 -28.08 -26.09
C VAL A 618 -8.48 -28.04 -25.42
N ASP A 619 -9.21 -29.16 -25.48
CA ASP A 619 -10.54 -29.29 -24.87
C ASP A 619 -10.47 -29.37 -23.33
N GLY A 620 -11.62 -29.20 -22.66
CA GLY A 620 -11.76 -29.42 -21.21
C GLY A 620 -11.16 -28.36 -20.29
N VAL A 621 -10.75 -27.20 -20.82
CA VAL A 621 -10.24 -26.05 -20.05
C VAL A 621 -11.28 -24.92 -20.00
N ASP A 622 -12.31 -25.10 -19.17
CA ASP A 622 -13.36 -24.11 -18.92
C ASP A 622 -13.23 -23.55 -17.50
N VAL A 623 -12.87 -22.27 -17.40
CA VAL A 623 -12.61 -21.56 -16.14
C VAL A 623 -13.23 -20.16 -16.19
N MET A 624 -14.54 -20.05 -16.43
CA MET A 624 -15.27 -18.81 -16.20
C MET A 624 -15.11 -18.36 -14.73
N GLN A 625 -14.77 -17.09 -14.50
CA GLN A 625 -14.68 -16.51 -13.15
C GLN A 625 -15.95 -15.72 -12.84
N TRP A 626 -16.48 -15.88 -11.63
CA TRP A 626 -17.66 -15.15 -11.14
C TRP A 626 -17.33 -14.34 -9.89
N TYR A 627 -18.04 -13.22 -9.70
CA TYR A 627 -17.89 -12.28 -8.58
C TYR A 627 -19.25 -12.04 -7.91
N GLY A 628 -19.29 -11.91 -6.59
CA GLY A 628 -20.54 -11.72 -5.84
C GLY A 628 -20.32 -11.06 -4.48
N LEU A 629 -21.38 -10.48 -3.92
CA LEU A 629 -21.36 -9.85 -2.60
C LEU A 629 -21.97 -10.80 -1.55
N PHE A 630 -21.39 -10.84 -0.36
CA PHE A 630 -21.79 -11.72 0.75
C PHE A 630 -21.75 -10.97 2.09
N ALA A 631 -22.56 -11.41 3.06
CA ALA A 631 -22.51 -11.01 4.46
C ALA A 631 -22.14 -12.22 5.36
N PRO A 632 -21.85 -12.05 6.66
CA PRO A 632 -21.61 -13.15 7.58
C PRO A 632 -22.90 -13.96 7.81
N ALA A 633 -22.78 -15.28 8.03
CA ALA A 633 -23.92 -16.16 8.29
C ALA A 633 -24.82 -15.65 9.43
N ARG A 634 -26.14 -15.81 9.23
CA ARG A 634 -27.24 -15.34 10.09
C ARG A 634 -27.46 -13.83 10.05
N THR A 635 -26.94 -13.11 9.05
CA THR A 635 -27.30 -11.70 8.83
C THR A 635 -28.81 -11.60 8.56
N PRO A 636 -29.58 -10.73 9.27
CA PRO A 636 -31.03 -10.69 9.16
C PRO A 636 -31.55 -10.56 7.73
N LYS A 637 -32.54 -11.38 7.34
CA LYS A 637 -33.07 -11.42 5.98
C LYS A 637 -33.47 -10.04 5.41
N PRO A 638 -34.12 -9.12 6.16
CA PRO A 638 -34.44 -7.78 5.65
C PRO A 638 -33.20 -6.95 5.27
N ILE A 639 -32.08 -7.15 5.96
CA ILE A 639 -30.80 -6.49 5.66
C ILE A 639 -30.21 -7.07 4.36
N VAL A 640 -30.24 -8.40 4.20
CA VAL A 640 -29.80 -9.08 2.96
C VAL A 640 -30.68 -8.66 1.78
N GLU A 641 -31.99 -8.55 1.95
CA GLU A 641 -32.94 -8.07 0.94
C GLU A 641 -32.71 -6.60 0.56
N GLN A 642 -32.45 -5.72 1.53
CA GLN A 642 -32.12 -4.32 1.30
C GLN A 642 -30.78 -4.16 0.56
N LEU A 643 -29.76 -4.92 0.94
CA LEU A 643 -28.46 -4.95 0.26
C LEU A 643 -28.56 -5.54 -1.15
N ASN A 644 -29.34 -6.60 -1.36
CA ASN A 644 -29.60 -7.17 -2.68
C ASN A 644 -30.31 -6.15 -3.59
N LYS A 645 -31.34 -5.47 -3.07
CA LYS A 645 -32.09 -4.46 -3.81
C LYS A 645 -31.18 -3.29 -4.24
N ALA A 646 -30.33 -2.80 -3.34
CA ALA A 646 -29.37 -1.74 -3.66
C ALA A 646 -28.30 -2.21 -4.66
N LEU A 647 -27.78 -3.43 -4.51
CA LEU A 647 -26.84 -4.02 -5.48
C LEU A 647 -27.48 -4.17 -6.86
N ASN A 648 -28.68 -4.72 -6.96
CA ASN A 648 -29.37 -4.91 -8.22
C ASN A 648 -29.77 -3.59 -8.89
N GLN A 649 -30.02 -2.52 -8.13
CA GLN A 649 -30.17 -1.16 -8.68
C GLN A 649 -28.86 -0.62 -9.29
N ILE A 650 -27.69 -0.98 -8.75
CA ILE A 650 -26.37 -0.62 -9.29
C ILE A 650 -26.07 -1.42 -10.56
N LEU A 651 -26.39 -2.71 -10.58
CA LEU A 651 -26.10 -3.60 -11.71
C LEU A 651 -27.06 -3.44 -12.89
N ASN A 652 -28.18 -2.72 -12.71
CA ASN A 652 -29.06 -2.29 -13.81
C ASN A 652 -28.73 -0.89 -14.36
N ASP A 653 -27.68 -0.24 -13.83
CA ASP A 653 -27.30 1.11 -14.23
C ASP A 653 -26.32 1.11 -15.42
N LYS A 654 -26.69 1.82 -16.50
CA LYS A 654 -25.96 1.77 -17.78
C LYS A 654 -24.49 2.21 -17.69
N ASP A 655 -24.18 3.18 -16.85
CA ASP A 655 -22.80 3.66 -16.70
C ASP A 655 -21.93 2.67 -15.91
N ILE A 656 -22.52 1.96 -14.94
CA ILE A 656 -21.85 0.88 -14.20
C ILE A 656 -21.65 -0.34 -15.09
N ILE A 657 -22.70 -0.77 -15.79
CA ILE A 657 -22.64 -1.87 -16.77
C ILE A 657 -21.51 -1.59 -17.77
N LYS A 658 -21.56 -0.43 -18.44
CA LYS A 658 -20.54 -0.04 -19.42
C LYS A 658 -19.13 0.01 -18.83
N ARG A 659 -18.95 0.56 -17.62
CA ARG A 659 -17.62 0.62 -16.97
C ARG A 659 -17.05 -0.77 -16.70
N ILE A 660 -17.89 -1.76 -16.42
CA ILE A 660 -17.48 -3.15 -16.17
C ILE A 660 -17.23 -3.89 -17.51
N GLU A 661 -18.11 -3.71 -18.49
CA GLU A 661 -18.03 -4.34 -19.83
C GLU A 661 -16.88 -3.81 -20.70
N ASP A 662 -16.54 -2.51 -20.64
CA ASP A 662 -15.40 -1.92 -21.37
C ASP A 662 -14.05 -2.58 -21.05
N HIS A 663 -13.98 -3.23 -19.88
CA HIS A 663 -12.83 -3.99 -19.37
C HIS A 663 -12.96 -5.50 -19.62
N GLY A 664 -14.11 -6.03 -20.02
CA GLY A 664 -14.30 -7.45 -20.31
C GLY A 664 -14.74 -8.30 -19.11
N ALA A 665 -15.69 -7.78 -18.33
CA ALA A 665 -16.56 -8.59 -17.49
C ALA A 665 -18.03 -8.35 -17.90
N ASP A 666 -18.82 -9.41 -17.94
CA ASP A 666 -20.25 -9.38 -18.24
C ASP A 666 -21.00 -9.16 -16.92
N VAL A 667 -21.88 -8.16 -16.83
CA VAL A 667 -22.66 -7.89 -15.60
C VAL A 667 -23.88 -8.83 -15.52
N GLU A 668 -24.06 -9.49 -14.38
CA GLU A 668 -25.24 -10.33 -14.12
C GLU A 668 -25.70 -10.18 -12.67
N SER A 669 -26.90 -9.62 -12.49
CA SER A 669 -27.58 -9.46 -11.20
C SER A 669 -28.35 -10.73 -10.82
N SER A 670 -28.37 -11.10 -9.53
CA SER A 670 -29.13 -12.26 -9.04
C SER A 670 -29.94 -11.96 -7.77
N THR A 671 -30.77 -12.92 -7.36
CA THR A 671 -31.27 -13.01 -5.97
C THR A 671 -30.20 -13.65 -5.05
N PRO A 672 -30.33 -13.55 -3.71
CA PRO A 672 -29.50 -14.30 -2.76
C PRO A 672 -29.49 -15.81 -3.03
N GLU A 673 -30.66 -16.40 -3.28
CA GLU A 673 -30.85 -17.84 -3.45
C GLU A 673 -30.15 -18.36 -4.73
N GLN A 674 -30.16 -17.56 -5.80
CA GLN A 674 -29.46 -17.87 -7.05
C GLN A 674 -27.93 -17.90 -6.85
N LEU A 675 -27.36 -16.92 -6.13
CA LEU A 675 -25.94 -16.93 -5.79
C LEU A 675 -25.59 -18.10 -4.85
N GLY A 676 -26.44 -18.37 -3.85
CA GLY A 676 -26.27 -19.53 -2.96
C GLY A 676 -26.33 -20.88 -3.68
N ALA A 677 -27.12 -20.99 -4.76
CA ALA A 677 -27.15 -22.17 -5.63
C ALA A 677 -25.87 -22.28 -6.49
N LEU A 678 -25.39 -21.16 -7.06
CA LEU A 678 -24.14 -21.09 -7.83
C LEU A 678 -22.92 -21.51 -7.01
N VAL A 679 -22.80 -21.04 -5.75
CA VAL A 679 -21.71 -21.43 -4.85
C VAL A 679 -21.71 -22.94 -4.61
N LYS A 680 -22.88 -23.54 -4.37
CA LYS A 680 -23.02 -24.98 -4.11
C LYS A 680 -22.69 -25.84 -5.35
N SER A 681 -23.12 -25.42 -6.54
CA SER A 681 -22.81 -26.14 -7.79
C SER A 681 -21.34 -26.01 -8.18
N GLU A 682 -20.76 -24.81 -8.14
CA GLU A 682 -19.34 -24.60 -8.44
C GLU A 682 -18.42 -25.28 -7.42
N LEU A 683 -18.72 -25.24 -6.11
CA LEU A 683 -17.94 -25.99 -5.10
C LEU A 683 -17.95 -27.50 -5.38
N THR A 684 -19.08 -28.05 -5.83
CA THR A 684 -19.22 -29.47 -6.21
C THR A 684 -18.40 -29.79 -7.46
N LYS A 685 -18.51 -28.97 -8.51
CA LYS A 685 -17.72 -29.03 -9.75
C LYS A 685 -16.22 -29.00 -9.48
N TRP A 686 -15.73 -28.02 -8.71
CA TRP A 686 -14.29 -27.87 -8.46
C TRP A 686 -13.73 -28.97 -7.56
N LYS A 687 -14.50 -29.54 -6.61
CA LYS A 687 -14.10 -30.77 -5.90
C LYS A 687 -13.90 -31.95 -6.85
N GLY A 688 -14.81 -32.13 -7.81
CA GLY A 688 -14.66 -33.14 -8.86
C GLY A 688 -13.44 -32.90 -9.76
N VAL A 689 -13.12 -31.64 -10.09
CA VAL A 689 -11.91 -31.28 -10.85
C VAL A 689 -10.63 -31.58 -10.05
N VAL A 690 -10.55 -31.18 -8.78
CA VAL A 690 -9.39 -31.46 -7.91
C VAL A 690 -9.13 -32.96 -7.82
N GLN A 691 -10.16 -33.77 -7.62
CA GLN A 691 -10.05 -35.23 -7.56
C GLN A 691 -9.59 -35.83 -8.92
N LYS A 692 -10.20 -35.40 -10.04
CA LYS A 692 -9.88 -35.94 -11.37
C LYS A 692 -8.47 -35.57 -11.84
N ALA A 693 -8.06 -34.33 -11.63
CA ALA A 693 -6.75 -33.81 -12.05
C ALA A 693 -5.65 -33.99 -10.98
N LYS A 694 -5.99 -34.53 -9.81
CA LYS A 694 -5.08 -34.75 -8.65
C LYS A 694 -4.35 -33.47 -8.20
N LEU A 695 -5.06 -32.35 -8.17
CA LEU A 695 -4.46 -31.06 -7.82
C LEU A 695 -4.12 -30.99 -6.32
N THR A 696 -2.94 -30.48 -6.02
CA THR A 696 -2.44 -30.23 -4.66
C THR A 696 -2.48 -28.74 -4.32
N ALA A 697 -2.44 -28.42 -3.02
CA ALA A 697 -2.28 -27.04 -2.54
C ALA A 697 -0.83 -26.55 -2.67
N ASP A 698 0.12 -27.49 -2.60
CA ASP A 698 1.55 -27.33 -2.81
C ASP A 698 1.94 -27.63 -4.27
#